data_AF-A0A7V9CGY8-F1
#
_entry.id   AF-A0A7V9CGY8-F1
#
_cell.length_a   1.000
_cell.length_b   1.000
_cell.length_c   1.000
_cell.angle_alpha   90.00
_cell.angle_beta   90.00
_cell.angle_gamma   90.00
#
_symmetry.space_group_name_H-M   'P 1'
#
loop_
_entity.id
_entity.type
_entity.pdbx_description
1 polymer ?
#
loop_
_entity_poly.entity_id
_entity_poly.type
_entity_poly.pdbx_seq_one_letter_code
_entity_poly.pdbx_strand_id
1 'polypeptide(L)'
;MDAHVARSTINTLLYLTFAAIAPGVYADVFTVNSVTDAIDSNLGDTACLSSAGECTLRAAIQESNALSGNDSITLPGGNYVLTVPLANPIGESPNDDLDVLDNLTINGAGAGTTFIDGNDATRVMNITLNGLLVCDSSGDKVIRYKLATGGFAQTVIPTGSGGLDFPGALVRKPNGGDVFVGGFTSGVNRYSRDGSFLGSFISSASAPGVTDIAFGPGGHLYVTKFQPGAGSIQRFNGATGAFIDTFVGIGSGGLGLPNSIVFRGSHLYVTSVSPDAVLRYNANTGAFVDTFVPAFSGGLSTARGLTFGADGRLYVASEANDRILRYNGTTGAFIDTFVAAGSGGLDGPTDISFGPDGNLYVISRHTGQVLRYNGTTGAFIDVFVDDGDGGLGFAACLSFESGIGVGPTVNISGVTIRNGRGGSFVQGGGVSISQGSTLTLARSVVENNDSNEFGGGISNGGTLNVRRSTIRGNTLPLGGCGGQTSSGGGILNFGGAVADIDKSTISGNSACRGGAIRNAGGDLRINNSTLSGNRADARGGALMNFGDAAIAFSTITDNQANVGGGDNGLTFGGGIYNAGNLNMGNSILAGNTDNRSRFQPGYSPDCWSKVTAATPDAAALTSFRGNVVGISNTNCNIADTITGDTAFDQIGIVNDSVNTPLDPQLSALASNGGPTRTHALQSDSPAIDKGTGNSSATGNSFFNCSNRDQRDFVRPVNGDGVGGAQCDAGAFEFGAILGLVISDIVLQLLQTLRPFLPPRLLDALIGRLENIESAATDGDHTKACAGLQSLNDELRNQAGRKIPVKQMEKLLSGVQKTRVMLACV
;
A
#
# COMPACT_ATOMS: atom_id res chain seq x y z
N MET A 1 -27.21 85.62 9.89
CA MET A 1 -26.83 84.98 8.62
C MET A 1 -26.60 83.52 8.93
N ASP A 2 -27.13 82.67 8.06
CA ASP A 2 -27.22 81.21 8.11
C ASP A 2 -28.01 80.58 9.26
N ALA A 3 -28.77 79.54 8.93
CA ALA A 3 -29.90 79.07 9.71
C ALA A 3 -30.12 77.55 9.62
N HIS A 4 -30.52 76.99 10.75
CA HIS A 4 -31.36 75.80 10.98
C HIS A 4 -31.14 74.44 10.26
N VAL A 5 -30.86 73.45 11.13
CA VAL A 5 -31.55 72.13 11.26
C VAL A 5 -31.26 71.01 10.25
N ALA A 6 -30.66 69.93 10.75
CA ALA A 6 -31.30 68.59 10.81
C ALA A 6 -30.55 67.65 11.79
N ARG A 7 -31.28 66.80 12.54
CA ARG A 7 -30.74 65.71 13.38
C ARG A 7 -31.11 64.36 12.75
N SER A 8 -30.12 63.50 12.48
CA SER A 8 -30.21 62.05 12.19
C SER A 8 -28.78 61.53 11.90
N THR A 9 -28.34 60.27 12.06
CA THR A 9 -28.76 59.06 12.83
C THR A 9 -27.54 58.12 12.76
N ILE A 10 -26.97 57.55 13.85
CA ILE A 10 -27.32 56.29 14.53
C ILE A 10 -26.18 56.00 15.54
N ASN A 11 -26.46 55.35 16.68
CA ASN A 11 -25.41 54.77 17.53
C ASN A 11 -25.04 53.37 17.00
N THR A 12 -23.78 53.17 16.60
CA THR A 12 -23.21 51.83 16.40
C THR A 12 -22.20 51.55 17.51
N LEU A 13 -22.59 50.76 18.50
CA LEU A 13 -21.64 50.23 19.48
C LEU A 13 -20.72 49.21 18.80
N LEU A 14 -19.42 49.36 19.00
CA LEU A 14 -18.40 48.45 18.48
C LEU A 14 -18.37 47.17 19.32
N TYR A 15 -19.05 46.11 18.87
CA TYR A 15 -18.80 44.76 19.40
C TYR A 15 -17.55 44.19 18.73
N LEU A 16 -16.44 44.18 19.47
CA LEU A 16 -15.27 43.38 19.13
C LEU A 16 -15.62 41.90 19.30
N THR A 17 -15.94 41.22 18.20
CA THR A 17 -15.92 39.76 18.16
C THR A 17 -14.47 39.30 18.28
N PHE A 18 -14.13 38.62 19.38
CA PHE A 18 -12.97 37.75 19.39
C PHE A 18 -13.25 36.64 18.38
N ALA A 19 -12.62 36.72 17.21
CA ALA A 19 -12.50 35.57 16.34
C ALA A 19 -11.69 34.52 17.12
N ALA A 20 -12.32 33.39 17.45
CA ALA A 20 -11.60 32.23 17.95
C ALA A 20 -10.62 31.82 16.84
N ILE A 21 -9.33 32.08 17.07
CA ILE A 21 -8.27 31.49 16.25
C ILE A 21 -8.42 29.99 16.47
N ALA A 22 -8.78 29.24 15.42
CA ALA A 22 -8.80 27.80 15.49
C ALA A 22 -7.44 27.32 16.02
N PRO A 23 -7.38 26.39 16.99
CA PRO A 23 -6.10 25.89 17.49
C PRO A 23 -5.29 25.39 16.30
N GLY A 24 -4.02 25.80 16.24
CA GLY A 24 -3.14 25.39 15.16
C GLY A 24 -3.05 23.88 15.10
N VAL A 25 -3.03 23.31 13.90
CA VAL A 25 -2.74 21.89 13.70
C VAL A 25 -1.28 21.67 14.08
N TYR A 26 -1.05 21.27 15.33
CA TYR A 26 0.24 20.81 15.81
C TYR A 26 0.35 19.31 15.49
N ALA A 27 1.52 18.89 15.00
CA ALA A 27 1.83 17.47 14.83
C ALA A 27 2.39 16.95 16.17
N ASP A 28 1.84 15.85 16.65
CA ASP A 28 2.26 15.26 17.92
C ASP A 28 3.43 14.27 17.76
N VAL A 29 4.11 14.00 18.88
CA VAL A 29 5.34 13.19 18.91
C VAL A 29 5.23 12.12 19.99
N PHE A 30 4.83 10.92 19.58
CA PHE A 30 4.76 9.76 20.46
C PHE A 30 6.12 9.07 20.56
N THR A 31 6.55 8.78 21.79
CA THR A 31 7.76 7.98 22.04
C THR A 31 7.34 6.67 22.67
N VAL A 32 7.37 5.60 21.87
CA VAL A 32 7.03 4.25 22.32
C VAL A 32 8.04 3.81 23.38
N ASN A 33 7.56 3.38 24.54
CA ASN A 33 8.38 2.99 25.68
C ASN A 33 8.24 1.51 26.07
N SER A 34 7.31 0.78 25.44
CA SER A 34 7.13 -0.66 25.64
C SER A 34 6.99 -1.42 24.34
N VAL A 35 7.48 -2.67 24.34
CA VAL A 35 7.37 -3.63 23.24
C VAL A 35 6.12 -4.52 23.35
N THR A 36 5.31 -4.32 24.40
CA THR A 36 4.02 -5.00 24.57
C THR A 36 3.05 -4.55 23.47
N ASP A 37 2.09 -5.42 23.13
CA ASP A 37 0.98 -5.08 22.26
C ASP A 37 -0.28 -4.89 23.11
N ALA A 38 -0.70 -3.64 23.25
CA ALA A 38 -1.87 -3.22 24.00
C ALA A 38 -2.48 -1.98 23.36
N ILE A 39 -3.80 -1.89 23.40
CA ILE A 39 -4.54 -0.72 22.91
C ILE A 39 -4.34 0.51 23.81
N ASP A 40 -4.62 1.68 23.26
CA ASP A 40 -4.80 2.89 24.04
C ASP A 40 -6.04 2.81 24.96
N SER A 41 -6.03 3.57 26.06
CA SER A 41 -7.15 3.66 27.01
C SER A 41 -8.12 4.79 26.67
N ASN A 42 -7.64 5.91 26.10
CA ASN A 42 -8.32 7.20 26.00
C ASN A 42 -8.02 7.90 24.66
N LEU A 43 -8.55 7.37 23.56
CA LEU A 43 -8.32 7.94 22.21
C LEU A 43 -8.57 9.45 22.13
N GLY A 44 -7.57 10.20 21.66
CA GLY A 44 -7.60 11.64 21.42
C GLY A 44 -7.24 12.51 22.63
N ASP A 45 -6.67 11.94 23.70
CA ASP A 45 -6.22 12.69 24.89
C ASP A 45 -4.79 13.26 24.82
N THR A 46 -4.13 13.06 23.67
CA THR A 46 -2.72 13.37 23.32
C THR A 46 -1.65 12.54 24.04
N ALA A 47 -2.03 11.46 24.74
CA ALA A 47 -1.11 10.57 25.41
C ALA A 47 -1.35 9.10 25.04
N CYS A 48 -0.39 8.50 24.33
CA CYS A 48 -0.41 7.08 23.94
C CYS A 48 -0.32 6.11 25.16
N LEU A 49 -1.35 5.97 25.99
CA LEU A 49 -1.29 5.24 27.26
C LEU A 49 -2.28 4.07 27.32
N SER A 50 -1.72 2.86 27.25
CA SER A 50 -2.43 1.63 27.61
C SER A 50 -2.84 1.62 29.08
N SER A 51 -3.73 0.69 29.47
CA SER A 51 -4.22 0.57 30.84
C SER A 51 -3.15 0.20 31.89
N ALA A 52 -1.95 -0.19 31.43
CA ALA A 52 -0.76 -0.40 32.26
C ALA A 52 0.09 0.88 32.47
N GLY A 53 -0.25 1.99 31.82
CA GLY A 53 0.55 3.22 31.77
C GLY A 53 1.74 3.16 30.79
N GLU A 54 1.76 2.18 29.90
CA GLU A 54 2.79 2.00 28.87
C GLU A 54 2.34 2.58 27.52
N CYS A 55 3.26 3.23 26.79
CA CYS A 55 3.07 3.60 25.39
C CYS A 55 3.63 2.52 24.48
N THR A 56 2.71 1.76 23.88
CA THR A 56 2.97 0.72 22.89
C THR A 56 2.93 1.29 21.47
N LEU A 57 3.40 0.52 20.49
CA LEU A 57 3.24 0.90 19.08
C LEU A 57 1.76 0.98 18.67
N ARG A 58 0.91 0.07 19.15
CA ARG A 58 -0.53 0.06 18.81
C ARG A 58 -1.24 1.28 19.43
N ALA A 59 -0.99 1.58 20.70
CA ALA A 59 -1.52 2.76 21.37
C ALA A 59 -1.09 4.06 20.64
N ALA A 60 0.19 4.20 20.30
CA ALA A 60 0.69 5.37 19.59
C ALA A 60 0.09 5.56 18.18
N ILE A 61 -0.20 4.47 17.46
CA ILE A 61 -0.90 4.53 16.16
C ILE A 61 -2.38 4.85 16.36
N GLN A 62 -3.05 4.24 17.34
CA GLN A 62 -4.44 4.53 17.66
C GLN A 62 -4.65 5.99 18.09
N GLU A 63 -3.71 6.55 18.84
CA GLU A 63 -3.74 7.95 19.28
C GLU A 63 -3.51 8.91 18.10
N SER A 64 -2.49 8.68 17.27
CA SER A 64 -2.31 9.45 16.03
C SER A 64 -3.53 9.38 15.10
N ASN A 65 -4.18 8.21 15.00
CA ASN A 65 -5.42 8.06 14.24
C ASN A 65 -6.61 8.85 14.83
N ALA A 66 -6.60 9.19 16.13
CA ALA A 66 -7.65 9.93 16.79
C ALA A 66 -7.44 11.46 16.72
N LEU A 67 -6.19 11.88 16.56
CA LEU A 67 -5.80 13.28 16.40
C LEU A 67 -5.91 13.75 14.93
N SER A 68 -5.51 14.99 14.69
CA SER A 68 -5.45 15.55 13.35
C SER A 68 -4.07 16.15 13.10
N GLY A 69 -3.35 15.67 12.09
CA GLY A 69 -2.04 16.23 11.82
C GLY A 69 -1.18 15.46 10.82
N ASN A 70 0.12 15.45 11.12
CA ASN A 70 1.11 14.57 10.51
C ASN A 70 2.06 14.17 11.63
N ASP A 71 1.57 13.29 12.49
CA ASP A 71 2.24 12.96 13.74
C ASP A 71 3.48 12.10 13.50
N SER A 72 4.26 11.94 14.56
CA SER A 72 5.46 11.11 14.50
C SER A 72 5.55 10.14 15.66
N ILE A 73 5.90 8.90 15.34
CA ILE A 73 6.22 7.86 16.31
C ILE A 73 7.73 7.64 16.27
N THR A 74 8.38 7.92 17.39
CA THR A 74 9.74 7.44 17.65
C THR A 74 9.66 6.04 18.20
N LEU A 75 10.23 5.08 17.47
CA LEU A 75 10.16 3.64 17.77
C LEU A 75 11.56 3.11 18.14
N PRO A 76 11.89 2.94 19.43
CA PRO A 76 13.18 2.40 19.85
C PRO A 76 13.44 0.99 19.33
N GLY A 77 14.72 0.57 19.35
CA GLY A 77 15.09 -0.80 19.02
C GLY A 77 14.39 -1.81 19.95
N GLY A 78 13.70 -2.77 19.36
CA GLY A 78 12.77 -3.66 20.05
C GLY A 78 12.06 -4.60 19.07
N ASN A 79 11.33 -5.57 19.61
CA ASN A 79 10.54 -6.54 18.85
C ASN A 79 9.07 -6.41 19.22
N TYR A 80 8.33 -5.62 18.45
CA TYR A 80 6.93 -5.28 18.66
C TYR A 80 6.07 -6.37 18.01
N VAL A 81 5.73 -7.39 18.79
CA VAL A 81 4.97 -8.56 18.31
C VAL A 81 3.48 -8.31 18.46
N LEU A 82 2.75 -8.34 17.35
CA LEU A 82 1.29 -8.21 17.37
C LEU A 82 0.68 -9.48 17.99
N THR A 83 -0.10 -9.30 19.05
CA THR A 83 -0.66 -10.39 19.85
C THR A 83 -2.12 -10.19 20.28
N VAL A 84 -2.68 -8.98 20.13
CA VAL A 84 -4.10 -8.70 20.42
C VAL A 84 -4.98 -9.28 19.29
N PRO A 85 -5.85 -10.28 19.56
CA PRO A 85 -6.74 -10.87 18.56
C PRO A 85 -8.20 -10.44 18.78
N LEU A 86 -8.88 -9.97 17.72
CA LEU A 86 -10.27 -9.54 17.73
C LEU A 86 -11.15 -10.48 16.88
N ALA A 87 -12.26 -10.94 17.47
CA ALA A 87 -13.12 -11.92 16.83
C ALA A 87 -14.20 -11.28 15.94
N ASN A 88 -14.20 -11.55 14.62
CA ASN A 88 -15.40 -11.34 13.78
C ASN A 88 -15.47 -12.28 12.54
N PRO A 89 -16.61 -12.94 12.23
CA PRO A 89 -16.74 -13.88 11.11
C PRO A 89 -17.44 -13.34 9.84
N ILE A 90 -17.33 -12.03 9.51
CA ILE A 90 -18.07 -11.43 8.35
C ILE A 90 -17.23 -11.11 7.10
N GLY A 91 -15.97 -11.55 7.01
CA GLY A 91 -15.23 -11.66 5.74
C GLY A 91 -14.50 -10.41 5.25
N GLU A 92 -14.70 -9.24 5.87
CA GLU A 92 -13.75 -8.12 5.83
C GLU A 92 -13.33 -7.81 7.27
N SER A 93 -12.03 -7.60 7.48
CA SER A 93 -11.40 -7.55 8.82
C SER A 93 -11.39 -6.12 9.39
N PRO A 94 -11.82 -5.95 10.65
CA PRO A 94 -11.29 -4.90 11.52
C PRO A 94 -10.25 -5.45 12.53
N ASN A 95 -9.00 -5.52 12.07
CA ASN A 95 -7.82 -5.02 12.78
C ASN A 95 -7.24 -5.81 13.98
N ASP A 96 -6.78 -7.04 13.72
CA ASP A 96 -5.63 -7.63 14.46
C ASP A 96 -4.32 -6.89 14.10
N ASP A 97 -4.24 -6.34 12.88
CA ASP A 97 -3.12 -5.60 12.32
C ASP A 97 -3.05 -4.13 12.80
N LEU A 98 -2.04 -3.38 12.34
CA LEU A 98 -1.87 -1.96 12.64
C LEU A 98 -2.48 -1.08 11.54
N ASP A 99 -3.63 -0.48 11.81
CA ASP A 99 -4.28 0.43 10.87
C ASP A 99 -3.79 1.85 11.03
N VAL A 100 -3.39 2.47 9.91
CA VAL A 100 -2.97 3.87 9.84
C VAL A 100 -3.97 4.64 9.00
N LEU A 101 -4.64 5.61 9.62
CA LEU A 101 -5.81 6.32 9.11
C LEU A 101 -5.56 7.82 8.83
N ASP A 102 -4.60 8.45 9.51
CA ASP A 102 -4.10 9.81 9.20
C ASP A 102 -2.59 9.79 8.83
N ASN A 103 -2.06 10.94 8.43
CA ASN A 103 -0.65 11.08 8.04
C ASN A 103 0.27 10.79 9.22
N LEU A 104 1.27 9.93 9.00
CA LEU A 104 2.07 9.38 10.09
C LEU A 104 3.52 9.18 9.67
N THR A 105 4.45 9.57 10.53
CA THR A 105 5.89 9.32 10.36
C THR A 105 6.41 8.37 11.43
N ILE A 106 6.78 7.13 11.07
CA ILE A 106 7.38 6.15 11.97
C ILE A 106 8.91 6.13 11.79
N ASN A 107 9.64 6.49 12.84
CA ASN A 107 11.10 6.54 12.87
C ASN A 107 11.65 5.45 13.79
N GLY A 108 12.10 4.35 13.20
CA GLY A 108 12.78 3.27 13.90
C GLY A 108 14.26 3.55 14.16
N ALA A 109 14.81 2.93 15.20
CA ALA A 109 16.24 3.03 15.54
C ALA A 109 17.19 2.34 14.53
N GLY A 110 16.65 1.67 13.50
CA GLY A 110 17.39 0.97 12.46
C GLY A 110 16.74 -0.38 12.14
N ALA A 111 16.70 -0.76 10.86
CA ALA A 111 15.98 -1.97 10.45
C ALA A 111 16.58 -3.26 11.04
N GLY A 112 17.88 -3.27 11.37
CA GLY A 112 18.52 -4.39 12.07
C GLY A 112 18.25 -4.48 13.58
N THR A 113 17.51 -3.53 14.16
CA THR A 113 17.24 -3.43 15.61
C THR A 113 15.77 -3.19 15.95
N THR A 114 14.95 -2.75 15.00
CA THR A 114 13.55 -2.34 15.20
C THR A 114 12.64 -3.23 14.35
N PHE A 115 11.87 -4.12 14.97
CA PHE A 115 11.07 -5.13 14.30
C PHE A 115 9.59 -4.99 14.66
N ILE A 116 8.73 -4.82 13.64
CA ILE A 116 7.27 -4.90 13.76
C ILE A 116 6.88 -6.27 13.20
N ASP A 117 6.30 -7.12 14.03
CA ASP A 117 6.22 -8.56 13.81
C ASP A 117 4.76 -9.05 13.88
N GLY A 118 4.23 -9.50 12.74
CA GLY A 118 2.83 -9.97 12.59
C GLY A 118 2.53 -11.34 13.20
N ASN A 119 3.55 -11.98 13.81
CA ASN A 119 3.40 -13.20 14.61
C ASN A 119 2.78 -14.40 13.84
N ASP A 120 2.95 -14.44 12.52
CA ASP A 120 2.36 -15.39 11.57
C ASP A 120 0.81 -15.50 11.63
N ALA A 121 0.16 -14.54 12.29
CA ALA A 121 -1.27 -14.57 12.64
C ALA A 121 -2.10 -13.63 11.77
N THR A 122 -1.60 -12.41 11.54
CA THR A 122 -2.31 -11.33 10.84
C THR A 122 -1.34 -10.54 9.96
N ARG A 123 -1.87 -9.71 9.06
CA ARG A 123 -1.08 -8.69 8.35
C ARG A 123 -0.34 -7.80 9.34
N VAL A 124 0.78 -7.16 8.97
CA VAL A 124 1.45 -6.25 9.93
C VAL A 124 0.77 -4.88 9.95
N MET A 125 0.45 -4.32 8.78
CA MET A 125 -0.05 -2.95 8.67
C MET A 125 -1.04 -2.76 7.52
N ASN A 126 -2.07 -1.95 7.75
CA ASN A 126 -3.04 -1.51 6.76
C ASN A 126 -3.09 0.01 6.70
N ILE A 127 -2.75 0.56 5.54
CA ILE A 127 -2.76 2.00 5.29
C ILE A 127 -4.03 2.28 4.47
N THR A 128 -5.03 2.86 5.12
CA THR A 128 -6.37 3.07 4.55
C THR A 128 -6.96 4.38 5.02
N LEU A 129 -7.71 5.04 4.14
CA LEU A 129 -8.63 6.08 4.56
C LEU A 129 -9.98 5.45 4.88
N ASN A 130 -10.28 5.32 6.17
CA ASN A 130 -11.62 4.96 6.60
C ASN A 130 -12.48 6.22 6.75
N GLY A 131 -13.66 6.22 6.14
CA GLY A 131 -14.57 7.34 6.14
C GLY A 131 -16.02 6.89 6.33
N LEU A 132 -16.86 7.78 6.85
CA LEU A 132 -18.30 7.58 6.89
C LEU A 132 -18.92 8.28 5.68
N LEU A 133 -19.61 7.54 4.82
CA LEU A 133 -20.56 8.16 3.90
C LEU A 133 -21.85 8.47 4.64
N VAL A 134 -22.41 9.63 4.32
CA VAL A 134 -23.76 10.04 4.71
C VAL A 134 -24.49 10.50 3.45
N CYS A 135 -25.66 9.93 3.21
CA CYS A 135 -26.62 10.39 2.23
C CYS A 135 -27.37 11.59 2.77
N ASP A 136 -27.42 12.67 1.99
CA ASP A 136 -28.28 13.81 2.24
C ASP A 136 -29.44 13.81 1.24
N SER A 137 -30.66 13.49 1.70
CA SER A 137 -31.85 13.52 0.83
C SER A 137 -32.42 14.92 0.61
N SER A 138 -31.94 15.94 1.34
CA SER A 138 -32.40 17.33 1.16
C SER A 138 -31.68 18.04 0.01
N GLY A 139 -30.40 17.73 -0.20
CA GLY A 139 -29.58 18.24 -1.28
C GLY A 139 -29.21 17.21 -2.34
N ASP A 140 -29.88 16.05 -2.39
CA ASP A 140 -29.63 14.93 -3.32
C ASP A 140 -28.13 14.68 -3.54
N LYS A 141 -27.40 14.44 -2.45
CA LYS A 141 -25.94 14.25 -2.48
C LYS A 141 -25.47 13.17 -1.51
N VAL A 142 -24.25 12.68 -1.75
CA VAL A 142 -23.54 11.77 -0.84
C VAL A 142 -22.24 12.42 -0.40
N ILE A 143 -22.06 12.54 0.91
CA ILE A 143 -20.97 13.26 1.58
C ILE A 143 -20.05 12.23 2.27
N ARG A 144 -18.74 12.49 2.34
CA ARG A 144 -17.80 11.75 3.18
C ARG A 144 -17.33 12.59 4.36
N TYR A 145 -17.30 11.95 5.52
CA TYR A 145 -16.71 12.44 6.77
C TYR A 145 -15.49 11.62 7.17
N LYS A 146 -14.52 12.26 7.80
CA LYS A 146 -13.32 11.59 8.36
C LYS A 146 -13.74 10.76 9.58
N LEU A 147 -13.38 9.48 9.63
CA LEU A 147 -13.79 8.59 10.73
C LEU A 147 -13.33 9.08 12.11
N ALA A 148 -12.10 9.59 12.19
CA ALA A 148 -11.48 10.03 13.43
C ALA A 148 -12.19 11.25 14.06
N THR A 149 -12.34 12.31 13.27
CA THR A 149 -12.67 13.65 13.76
C THR A 149 -14.11 14.08 13.51
N GLY A 150 -14.92 13.29 12.79
CA GLY A 150 -16.26 13.69 12.37
C GLY A 150 -16.30 14.78 11.28
N GLY A 151 -15.17 15.43 11.00
CA GLY A 151 -15.11 16.56 10.07
C GLY A 151 -15.40 16.20 8.62
N PHE A 152 -16.11 17.09 7.93
CA PHE A 152 -16.36 17.00 6.48
C PHE A 152 -15.05 16.81 5.70
N ALA A 153 -14.99 15.75 4.90
CA ALA A 153 -13.85 15.48 4.03
C ALA A 153 -14.11 16.01 2.60
N GLN A 154 -15.23 15.58 1.99
CA GLN A 154 -15.62 15.98 0.64
C GLN A 154 -17.07 15.58 0.32
N THR A 155 -17.70 16.29 -0.62
CA THR A 155 -18.86 15.76 -1.34
C THR A 155 -18.38 14.71 -2.34
N VAL A 156 -18.93 13.50 -2.28
CA VAL A 156 -18.55 12.37 -3.15
C VAL A 156 -19.43 12.36 -4.39
N ILE A 157 -20.74 12.32 -4.21
CA ILE A 157 -21.71 12.46 -5.32
C ILE A 157 -22.42 13.80 -5.13
N PRO A 158 -22.09 14.85 -5.90
CA PRO A 158 -22.74 16.15 -5.77
C PRO A 158 -24.16 16.17 -6.34
N THR A 159 -24.96 17.14 -5.89
CA THR A 159 -26.30 17.42 -6.39
C THR A 159 -26.32 17.51 -7.92
N GLY A 160 -27.28 16.83 -8.56
CA GLY A 160 -27.42 16.85 -10.01
C GLY A 160 -26.47 15.90 -10.77
N SER A 161 -25.73 15.02 -10.09
CA SER A 161 -24.88 13.98 -10.71
C SER A 161 -25.64 12.87 -11.46
N GLY A 162 -26.85 13.12 -11.97
CA GLY A 162 -27.67 12.15 -12.68
C GLY A 162 -28.28 11.07 -11.78
N GLY A 163 -29.58 10.81 -11.98
CA GLY A 163 -30.32 9.74 -11.30
C GLY A 163 -30.56 9.90 -9.80
N LEU A 164 -29.75 10.70 -9.09
CA LEU A 164 -29.83 10.89 -7.65
C LEU A 164 -31.05 11.77 -7.32
N ASP A 165 -32.05 11.16 -6.70
CA ASP A 165 -33.29 11.77 -6.24
C ASP A 165 -33.77 10.97 -5.01
N PHE A 166 -33.87 11.69 -3.89
CA PHE A 166 -34.20 11.21 -2.54
C PHE A 166 -33.41 9.95 -2.12
N PRO A 167 -32.06 10.00 -2.05
CA PRO A 167 -31.23 8.89 -1.60
C PRO A 167 -31.62 8.44 -0.19
N GLY A 168 -31.85 7.15 -0.03
CA GLY A 168 -32.25 6.51 1.23
C GLY A 168 -31.55 5.18 1.53
N ALA A 169 -30.73 4.67 0.61
CA ALA A 169 -29.84 3.55 0.85
C ALA A 169 -28.51 3.69 0.08
N LEU A 170 -27.42 3.15 0.59
CA LEU A 170 -26.14 3.11 -0.13
C LEU A 170 -25.36 1.82 0.16
N VAL A 171 -24.73 1.24 -0.85
CA VAL A 171 -23.83 0.10 -0.67
C VAL A 171 -22.73 0.09 -1.72
N ARG A 172 -21.56 -0.46 -1.38
CA ARG A 172 -20.47 -0.69 -2.32
C ARG A 172 -20.40 -2.16 -2.74
N LYS A 173 -19.87 -2.38 -3.94
CA LYS A 173 -19.50 -3.73 -4.38
C LYS A 173 -18.12 -4.10 -3.82
N PRO A 174 -17.97 -5.20 -3.06
CA PRO A 174 -16.71 -5.56 -2.38
C PRO A 174 -15.47 -5.56 -3.29
N ASN A 175 -15.64 -6.02 -4.54
CA ASN A 175 -14.52 -6.24 -5.47
C ASN A 175 -14.47 -5.25 -6.65
N GLY A 176 -15.08 -4.06 -6.55
CA GLY A 176 -15.32 -3.23 -7.74
C GLY A 176 -15.33 -1.71 -7.61
N GLY A 177 -15.26 -1.13 -6.41
CA GLY A 177 -15.08 0.32 -6.24
C GLY A 177 -16.27 1.22 -6.67
N ASP A 178 -17.37 0.67 -7.18
CA ASP A 178 -18.58 1.45 -7.49
C ASP A 178 -19.45 1.69 -6.24
N VAL A 179 -20.10 2.84 -6.19
CA VAL A 179 -21.17 3.15 -5.23
C VAL A 179 -22.51 2.85 -5.89
N PHE A 180 -23.35 2.08 -5.21
CA PHE A 180 -24.75 1.91 -5.55
C PHE A 180 -25.55 2.77 -4.56
N VAL A 181 -26.40 3.65 -5.07
CA VAL A 181 -27.27 4.50 -4.24
C VAL A 181 -28.72 4.16 -4.58
N GLY A 182 -29.43 3.67 -3.59
CA GLY A 182 -30.87 3.48 -3.62
C GLY A 182 -31.58 4.78 -3.27
N GLY A 183 -32.50 5.22 -4.10
CA GLY A 183 -33.35 6.38 -3.84
C GLY A 183 -34.82 6.03 -3.94
N PHE A 184 -35.63 6.67 -3.10
CA PHE A 184 -37.03 6.30 -2.89
C PHE A 184 -37.88 6.41 -4.18
N THR A 185 -37.53 7.36 -5.04
CA THR A 185 -38.18 7.67 -6.34
C THR A 185 -37.36 7.24 -7.55
N SER A 186 -36.05 6.99 -7.38
CA SER A 186 -35.08 6.80 -8.47
C SER A 186 -34.64 5.35 -8.71
N GLY A 187 -34.95 4.42 -7.80
CA GLY A 187 -34.53 3.02 -7.91
C GLY A 187 -33.13 2.84 -7.36
N VAL A 188 -32.24 2.17 -8.10
CA VAL A 188 -30.81 2.08 -7.74
C VAL A 188 -29.95 2.63 -8.87
N ASN A 189 -29.15 3.65 -8.56
CA ASN A 189 -28.19 4.24 -9.46
C ASN A 189 -26.77 3.77 -9.13
N ARG A 190 -25.90 3.71 -10.12
CA ARG A 190 -24.50 3.31 -9.99
C ARG A 190 -23.59 4.49 -10.33
N TYR A 191 -22.63 4.73 -9.45
CA TYR A 191 -21.61 5.77 -9.56
C TYR A 191 -20.23 5.14 -9.45
N SER A 192 -19.22 5.78 -10.04
CA SER A 192 -17.82 5.43 -9.84
C SER A 192 -17.42 5.66 -8.38
N ARG A 193 -16.21 5.21 -8.00
CA ARG A 193 -15.66 5.46 -6.66
C ARG A 193 -15.67 6.94 -6.27
N ASP A 194 -15.42 7.79 -7.25
CA ASP A 194 -15.30 9.24 -7.16
C ASP A 194 -16.62 9.98 -7.49
N GLY A 195 -17.73 9.25 -7.51
CA GLY A 195 -19.08 9.79 -7.64
C GLY A 195 -19.54 10.20 -9.04
N SER A 196 -18.78 9.89 -10.09
CA SER A 196 -19.24 10.09 -11.47
C SER A 196 -20.37 9.13 -11.82
N PHE A 197 -21.42 9.61 -12.48
CA PHE A 197 -22.55 8.75 -12.89
C PHE A 197 -22.13 7.67 -13.89
N LEU A 198 -22.42 6.41 -13.56
CA LEU A 198 -22.24 5.28 -14.48
C LEU A 198 -23.57 4.79 -15.08
N GLY A 199 -24.70 5.28 -14.55
CA GLY A 199 -26.04 5.04 -15.07
C GLY A 199 -27.04 4.56 -14.03
N SER A 200 -28.32 4.54 -14.41
CA SER A 200 -29.34 3.81 -13.64
C SER A 200 -29.07 2.31 -13.75
N PHE A 201 -28.92 1.64 -12.61
CA PHE A 201 -28.59 0.22 -12.53
C PHE A 201 -29.87 -0.63 -12.38
N ILE A 202 -30.83 -0.14 -11.58
CA ILE A 202 -32.18 -0.69 -11.45
C ILE A 202 -33.14 0.49 -11.55
N SER A 203 -34.08 0.43 -12.49
CA SER A 203 -35.07 1.51 -12.67
C SER A 203 -36.06 1.57 -11.49
N SER A 204 -36.56 2.76 -11.16
CA SER A 204 -37.63 2.93 -10.16
C SER A 204 -38.92 2.20 -10.51
N ALA A 205 -39.19 1.93 -11.79
CA ALA A 205 -40.30 1.06 -12.20
C ALA A 205 -40.10 -0.40 -11.79
N SER A 206 -38.85 -0.86 -11.68
CA SER A 206 -38.48 -2.22 -11.24
C SER A 206 -38.41 -2.33 -9.72
N ALA A 207 -37.92 -1.30 -9.03
CA ALA A 207 -37.81 -1.21 -7.58
C ALA A 207 -38.18 0.20 -7.07
N PRO A 208 -39.47 0.50 -6.85
CA PRO A 208 -39.92 1.77 -6.26
C PRO A 208 -39.84 1.72 -4.73
N GLY A 209 -39.57 2.86 -4.08
CA GLY A 209 -39.52 2.96 -2.62
C GLY A 209 -38.35 2.19 -2.02
N VAL A 210 -37.14 2.34 -2.58
CA VAL A 210 -35.94 1.71 -2.02
C VAL A 210 -35.62 2.36 -0.67
N THR A 211 -35.49 1.55 0.39
CA THR A 211 -35.08 2.02 1.72
C THR A 211 -33.79 1.37 2.24
N ASP A 212 -33.34 0.27 1.62
CA ASP A 212 -32.08 -0.39 1.91
C ASP A 212 -31.65 -1.30 0.74
N ILE A 213 -30.35 -1.48 0.56
CA ILE A 213 -29.74 -2.33 -0.48
C ILE A 213 -28.51 -3.07 0.07
N ALA A 214 -28.42 -4.37 -0.19
CA ALA A 214 -27.31 -5.21 0.27
C ALA A 214 -26.84 -6.19 -0.79
N PHE A 215 -25.52 -6.33 -0.95
CA PHE A 215 -24.96 -7.47 -1.68
C PHE A 215 -25.01 -8.71 -0.79
N GLY A 216 -25.69 -9.76 -1.24
CA GLY A 216 -25.81 -11.03 -0.52
C GLY A 216 -24.98 -12.16 -1.13
N PRO A 217 -25.14 -13.40 -0.63
CA PRO A 217 -24.45 -14.58 -1.15
C PRO A 217 -24.60 -14.73 -2.68
N GLY A 218 -23.52 -15.16 -3.33
CA GLY A 218 -23.45 -15.28 -4.79
C GLY A 218 -23.21 -13.95 -5.54
N GLY A 219 -23.04 -12.83 -4.83
CA GLY A 219 -22.81 -11.52 -5.45
C GLY A 219 -24.06 -10.90 -6.09
N HIS A 220 -25.24 -11.33 -5.67
CA HIS A 220 -26.51 -10.74 -6.06
C HIS A 220 -26.81 -9.49 -5.23
N LEU A 221 -27.47 -8.50 -5.85
CA LEU A 221 -27.93 -7.29 -5.16
C LEU A 221 -29.37 -7.52 -4.69
N TYR A 222 -29.61 -7.35 -3.40
CA TYR A 222 -30.92 -7.43 -2.77
C TYR A 222 -31.39 -6.02 -2.44
N VAL A 223 -32.65 -5.73 -2.73
CA VAL A 223 -33.22 -4.39 -2.65
C VAL A 223 -34.54 -4.47 -1.89
N THR A 224 -34.72 -3.64 -0.87
CA THR A 224 -36.02 -3.51 -0.21
C THR A 224 -36.97 -2.71 -1.10
N LYS A 225 -38.23 -3.12 -1.08
CA LYS A 225 -39.32 -2.42 -1.74
C LYS A 225 -40.31 -1.95 -0.68
N PHE A 226 -40.18 -0.72 -0.22
CA PHE A 226 -41.09 -0.11 0.76
C PHE A 226 -42.36 0.38 0.06
N GLN A 227 -43.30 -0.54 -0.20
CA GLN A 227 -44.59 -0.22 -0.82
C GLN A 227 -45.77 -0.80 -0.02
N PRO A 228 -46.69 0.02 0.51
CA PRO A 228 -47.90 -0.46 1.17
C PRO A 228 -48.70 -1.42 0.28
N GLY A 229 -49.01 -2.61 0.81
CA GLY A 229 -49.73 -3.66 0.08
C GLY A 229 -48.93 -4.40 -1.01
N ALA A 230 -47.66 -4.05 -1.24
CA ALA A 230 -46.79 -4.70 -2.23
C ALA A 230 -45.30 -4.80 -1.79
N GLY A 231 -45.05 -4.74 -0.48
CA GLY A 231 -43.71 -4.71 0.10
C GLY A 231 -42.98 -6.04 -0.02
N SER A 232 -41.71 -6.00 -0.41
CA SER A 232 -40.93 -7.21 -0.69
C SER A 232 -39.43 -6.98 -0.63
N ILE A 233 -38.66 -8.07 -0.60
CA ILE A 233 -37.23 -8.07 -0.92
C ILE A 233 -37.09 -8.60 -2.36
N GLN A 234 -36.55 -7.77 -3.24
CA GLN A 234 -36.30 -8.10 -4.64
C GLN A 234 -34.82 -8.45 -4.84
N ARG A 235 -34.52 -9.41 -5.71
CA ARG A 235 -33.14 -9.84 -6.00
C ARG A 235 -32.80 -9.58 -7.46
N PHE A 236 -31.60 -9.03 -7.66
CA PHE A 236 -31.06 -8.59 -8.93
C PHE A 236 -29.66 -9.16 -9.16
N ASN A 237 -29.26 -9.22 -10.43
CA ASN A 237 -27.89 -9.56 -10.81
C ASN A 237 -26.94 -8.42 -10.41
N GLY A 238 -26.01 -8.67 -9.48
CA GLY A 238 -25.08 -7.66 -8.97
C GLY A 238 -23.94 -7.26 -9.93
N ALA A 239 -23.99 -7.71 -11.18
CA ALA A 239 -23.13 -7.21 -12.26
C ALA A 239 -23.92 -6.41 -13.31
N THR A 240 -25.17 -6.77 -13.60
CA THR A 240 -25.94 -6.19 -14.72
C THR A 240 -27.19 -5.40 -14.32
N GLY A 241 -27.63 -5.47 -13.06
CA GLY A 241 -28.88 -4.85 -12.59
C GLY A 241 -30.16 -5.55 -13.07
N ALA A 242 -30.04 -6.66 -13.81
CA ALA A 242 -31.20 -7.42 -14.27
C ALA A 242 -31.97 -8.04 -13.09
N PHE A 243 -33.30 -7.87 -13.09
CA PHE A 243 -34.19 -8.53 -12.12
C PHE A 243 -34.09 -10.06 -12.26
N ILE A 244 -34.00 -10.74 -11.12
CA ILE A 244 -33.98 -12.21 -11.05
C ILE A 244 -35.33 -12.69 -10.54
N ASP A 245 -35.69 -12.32 -9.31
CA ASP A 245 -36.94 -12.72 -8.67
C ASP A 245 -37.31 -11.82 -7.47
N THR A 246 -38.55 -11.98 -7.01
CA THR A 246 -38.99 -11.49 -5.70
C THR A 246 -38.54 -12.50 -4.65
N PHE A 247 -37.37 -12.28 -4.06
CA PHE A 247 -36.73 -13.19 -3.12
C PHE A 247 -37.55 -13.42 -1.85
N VAL A 248 -38.17 -12.36 -1.31
CA VAL A 248 -39.15 -12.47 -0.22
C VAL A 248 -40.39 -11.66 -0.60
N GLY A 249 -41.51 -12.34 -0.82
CA GLY A 249 -42.80 -11.71 -1.14
C GLY A 249 -43.53 -11.16 0.10
N ILE A 250 -44.47 -10.25 -0.14
CA ILE A 250 -45.37 -9.73 0.91
C ILE A 250 -46.10 -10.87 1.64
N GLY A 251 -46.31 -10.71 2.95
CA GLY A 251 -46.96 -11.68 3.81
C GLY A 251 -46.11 -12.89 4.20
N SER A 252 -44.95 -13.11 3.55
CA SER A 252 -44.01 -14.17 3.94
C SER A 252 -43.51 -13.94 5.36
N GLY A 253 -43.89 -14.82 6.30
CA GLY A 253 -43.59 -14.64 7.73
C GLY A 253 -44.27 -13.43 8.38
N GLY A 254 -45.29 -12.85 7.75
CA GLY A 254 -45.92 -11.60 8.19
C GLY A 254 -45.26 -10.32 7.66
N LEU A 255 -44.34 -10.39 6.68
CA LEU A 255 -43.70 -9.22 6.08
C LEU A 255 -44.73 -8.24 5.49
N GLY A 256 -44.81 -7.02 6.02
CA GLY A 256 -45.65 -5.95 5.50
C GLY A 256 -44.85 -4.87 4.76
N LEU A 257 -44.05 -4.13 5.51
CA LEU A 257 -43.24 -3.01 5.02
C LEU A 257 -41.76 -3.25 5.36
N PRO A 258 -40.96 -3.94 4.52
CA PRO A 258 -39.53 -4.12 4.75
C PRO A 258 -38.82 -2.77 4.74
N ASN A 259 -37.99 -2.50 5.75
CA ASN A 259 -37.19 -1.27 5.81
C ASN A 259 -35.70 -1.51 5.55
N SER A 260 -35.04 -2.33 6.38
CA SER A 260 -33.60 -2.62 6.27
C SER A 260 -33.31 -4.13 6.24
N ILE A 261 -32.16 -4.52 5.67
CA ILE A 261 -31.75 -5.90 5.41
C ILE A 261 -30.28 -6.17 5.77
N VAL A 262 -30.03 -7.23 6.55
CA VAL A 262 -28.66 -7.68 6.88
C VAL A 262 -28.51 -9.19 6.68
N PHE A 263 -27.46 -9.58 5.96
CA PHE A 263 -27.04 -10.98 5.82
C PHE A 263 -26.08 -11.37 6.96
N ARG A 264 -26.30 -12.52 7.60
CA ARG A 264 -25.36 -13.10 8.57
C ARG A 264 -25.38 -14.63 8.49
N GLY A 265 -24.27 -15.21 8.04
CA GLY A 265 -24.14 -16.64 7.78
C GLY A 265 -25.17 -17.11 6.75
N SER A 266 -25.91 -18.18 7.05
CA SER A 266 -26.97 -18.72 6.18
C SER A 266 -28.31 -17.97 6.25
N HIS A 267 -28.37 -16.80 6.88
CA HIS A 267 -29.62 -16.09 7.18
C HIS A 267 -29.64 -14.65 6.67
N LEU A 268 -30.82 -14.21 6.25
CA LEU A 268 -31.18 -12.83 5.96
C LEU A 268 -32.13 -12.33 7.06
N TYR A 269 -31.79 -11.22 7.69
CA TYR A 269 -32.59 -10.54 8.71
C TYR A 269 -33.20 -9.28 8.09
N VAL A 270 -34.50 -9.06 8.31
CA VAL A 270 -35.27 -7.98 7.70
C VAL A 270 -36.09 -7.28 8.78
N THR A 271 -35.95 -5.97 8.95
CA THR A 271 -36.89 -5.18 9.75
C THR A 271 -38.15 -4.92 8.96
N SER A 272 -39.30 -5.03 9.62
CA SER A 272 -40.59 -4.72 9.02
C SER A 272 -41.40 -3.77 9.89
N VAL A 273 -41.62 -2.55 9.40
CA VAL A 273 -42.37 -1.45 10.07
C VAL A 273 -43.85 -1.83 10.31
N SER A 274 -44.34 -2.81 9.58
CA SER A 274 -45.57 -3.51 9.93
C SER A 274 -45.26 -5.00 9.80
N PRO A 275 -45.11 -5.75 10.91
CA PRO A 275 -45.73 -5.52 12.23
C PRO A 275 -44.77 -5.08 13.37
N ASP A 276 -43.76 -4.24 13.11
CA ASP A 276 -42.70 -3.86 14.09
C ASP A 276 -41.89 -5.03 14.63
N ALA A 277 -41.39 -5.86 13.70
CA ALA A 277 -40.65 -7.08 13.97
C ALA A 277 -39.35 -7.17 13.15
N VAL A 278 -38.42 -8.03 13.59
CA VAL A 278 -37.31 -8.52 12.75
C VAL A 278 -37.65 -9.93 12.30
N LEU A 279 -37.76 -10.14 10.99
CA LEU A 279 -38.08 -11.41 10.36
C LEU A 279 -36.81 -12.05 9.81
N ARG A 280 -36.66 -13.37 9.98
CA ARG A 280 -35.49 -14.11 9.52
C ARG A 280 -35.85 -15.09 8.41
N TYR A 281 -35.03 -15.08 7.36
CA TYR A 281 -35.17 -15.89 6.16
C TYR A 281 -33.88 -16.64 5.87
N ASN A 282 -33.96 -17.68 5.05
CA ASN A 282 -32.78 -18.37 4.53
C ASN A 282 -32.09 -17.49 3.46
N ALA A 283 -30.80 -17.22 3.63
CA ALA A 283 -30.04 -16.32 2.75
C ALA A 283 -29.89 -16.79 1.30
N ASN A 284 -30.12 -18.08 1.02
CA ASN A 284 -29.99 -18.66 -0.33
C ASN A 284 -31.34 -18.80 -1.04
N THR A 285 -32.42 -19.06 -0.29
CA THR A 285 -33.73 -19.42 -0.86
C THR A 285 -34.86 -18.42 -0.60
N GLY A 286 -34.69 -17.47 0.33
CA GLY A 286 -35.73 -16.51 0.71
C GLY A 286 -36.87 -17.12 1.52
N ALA A 287 -36.80 -18.42 1.83
CA ALA A 287 -37.79 -19.09 2.66
C ALA A 287 -37.77 -18.51 4.09
N PHE A 288 -38.96 -18.22 4.62
CA PHE A 288 -39.13 -17.78 6.01
C PHE A 288 -38.65 -18.87 6.98
N VAL A 289 -37.90 -18.45 7.99
CA VAL A 289 -37.39 -19.31 9.06
C VAL A 289 -38.23 -19.09 10.32
N ASP A 290 -38.21 -17.86 10.85
CA ASP A 290 -38.97 -17.45 12.02
C ASP A 290 -39.07 -15.92 12.17
N THR A 291 -39.99 -15.49 13.04
CA THR A 291 -40.04 -14.12 13.57
C THR A 291 -38.95 -14.01 14.63
N PHE A 292 -37.79 -13.52 14.24
CA PHE A 292 -36.60 -13.47 15.08
C PHE A 292 -36.78 -12.53 16.28
N VAL A 293 -37.18 -11.28 16.03
CA VAL A 293 -37.62 -10.34 17.06
C VAL A 293 -39.14 -10.18 16.92
N PRO A 294 -39.95 -10.63 17.90
CA PRO A 294 -41.40 -10.45 17.87
C PRO A 294 -41.85 -9.00 17.82
N ALA A 295 -43.05 -8.77 17.27
CA ALA A 295 -43.72 -7.48 17.27
C ALA A 295 -43.71 -6.84 18.68
N PHE A 296 -43.27 -5.59 18.78
CA PHE A 296 -43.20 -4.81 20.03
C PHE A 296 -42.28 -5.40 21.13
N SER A 297 -41.43 -6.37 20.81
CA SER A 297 -40.42 -6.91 21.75
C SER A 297 -39.51 -5.80 22.27
N GLY A 298 -39.26 -5.74 23.58
CA GLY A 298 -38.50 -4.64 24.19
C GLY A 298 -39.16 -3.24 24.09
N GLY A 299 -40.38 -3.14 23.55
CA GLY A 299 -41.01 -1.89 23.17
C GLY A 299 -40.60 -1.38 21.79
N LEU A 300 -40.09 -2.23 20.89
CA LEU A 300 -39.79 -1.88 19.49
C LEU A 300 -41.00 -1.24 18.80
N SER A 301 -40.80 -0.06 18.19
CA SER A 301 -41.86 0.66 17.49
C SER A 301 -41.29 1.46 16.31
N THR A 302 -41.89 1.29 15.13
CA THR A 302 -41.35 1.70 13.82
C THR A 302 -39.93 1.19 13.62
N ALA A 303 -39.80 -0.13 13.44
CA ALA A 303 -38.51 -0.82 13.28
C ALA A 303 -37.81 -0.45 11.95
N ARG A 304 -36.63 0.18 12.02
CA ARG A 304 -35.87 0.68 10.85
C ARG A 304 -34.51 0.02 10.64
N GLY A 305 -33.40 0.75 10.62
CA GLY A 305 -32.06 0.19 10.47
C GLY A 305 -31.78 -0.92 11.50
N LEU A 306 -31.14 -2.00 11.05
CA LEU A 306 -30.63 -3.05 11.93
C LEU A 306 -29.16 -3.32 11.62
N THR A 307 -28.39 -3.71 12.63
CA THR A 307 -27.01 -4.17 12.43
C THR A 307 -26.60 -5.17 13.51
N PHE A 308 -25.58 -5.99 13.22
CA PHE A 308 -24.98 -6.88 14.21
C PHE A 308 -23.65 -6.31 14.69
N GLY A 309 -23.48 -6.20 16.01
CA GLY A 309 -22.19 -5.83 16.61
C GLY A 309 -21.19 -6.98 16.55
N ALA A 310 -19.90 -6.65 16.74
CA ALA A 310 -18.82 -7.65 16.84
C ALA A 310 -19.03 -8.61 18.04
N ASP A 311 -19.73 -8.16 19.08
CA ASP A 311 -20.21 -8.97 20.20
C ASP A 311 -21.27 -10.03 19.82
N GLY A 312 -21.66 -10.06 18.54
CA GLY A 312 -22.61 -10.98 17.97
C GLY A 312 -24.08 -10.69 18.33
N ARG A 313 -24.38 -9.57 19.00
CA ARG A 313 -25.74 -9.11 19.33
C ARG A 313 -26.36 -8.37 18.15
N LEU A 314 -27.69 -8.35 18.11
CA LEU A 314 -28.47 -7.61 17.13
C LEU A 314 -28.89 -6.27 17.73
N TYR A 315 -28.72 -5.19 16.97
CA TYR A 315 -29.08 -3.82 17.31
C TYR A 315 -30.14 -3.35 16.31
N VAL A 316 -31.19 -2.67 16.78
CA VAL A 316 -32.31 -2.21 15.94
C VAL A 316 -32.71 -0.79 16.31
N ALA A 317 -32.82 0.08 15.31
CA ALA A 317 -33.38 1.41 15.43
C ALA A 317 -34.91 1.34 15.60
N SER A 318 -35.40 1.95 16.68
CA SER A 318 -36.81 2.05 17.06
C SER A 318 -37.22 3.51 16.96
N GLU A 319 -37.62 3.95 15.76
CA GLU A 319 -37.79 5.37 15.42
C GLU A 319 -38.82 6.06 16.33
N ALA A 320 -39.98 5.44 16.53
CA ALA A 320 -41.14 6.12 17.14
C ALA A 320 -41.03 6.31 18.67
N ASN A 321 -39.91 5.90 19.28
CA ASN A 321 -39.65 6.09 20.71
C ASN A 321 -38.16 6.33 21.04
N ASP A 322 -37.40 6.80 20.05
CA ASP A 322 -36.07 7.37 20.16
C ASP A 322 -34.99 6.42 20.73
N ARG A 323 -35.06 5.14 20.41
CA ARG A 323 -34.19 4.11 21.01
C ARG A 323 -33.42 3.28 20.01
N ILE A 324 -32.23 2.86 20.43
CA ILE A 324 -31.58 1.66 19.89
C ILE A 324 -31.81 0.52 20.86
N LEU A 325 -32.48 -0.55 20.40
CA LEU A 325 -32.79 -1.74 21.20
C LEU A 325 -31.83 -2.87 20.84
N ARG A 326 -31.40 -3.63 21.86
CA ARG A 326 -30.41 -4.71 21.70
C ARG A 326 -31.00 -6.08 22.06
N TYR A 327 -30.68 -7.05 21.21
CA TYR A 327 -31.21 -8.40 21.25
C TYR A 327 -30.09 -9.44 21.16
N ASN A 328 -30.34 -10.62 21.68
CA ASN A 328 -29.46 -11.77 21.51
C ASN A 328 -29.40 -12.13 20.02
N GLY A 329 -28.24 -12.01 19.38
CA GLY A 329 -28.12 -12.20 17.94
C GLY A 329 -28.16 -13.67 17.46
N THR A 330 -28.44 -14.63 18.35
CA THR A 330 -28.71 -16.04 18.02
C THR A 330 -30.19 -16.41 18.19
N THR A 331 -30.89 -15.80 19.15
CA THR A 331 -32.28 -16.15 19.52
C THR A 331 -33.30 -15.03 19.31
N GLY A 332 -32.87 -13.79 19.11
CA GLY A 332 -33.72 -12.62 18.97
C GLY A 332 -34.42 -12.16 20.25
N ALA A 333 -34.12 -12.79 21.39
CA ALA A 333 -34.60 -12.36 22.70
C ALA A 333 -34.08 -10.96 23.05
N PHE A 334 -34.97 -10.08 23.54
CA PHE A 334 -34.60 -8.76 24.02
C PHE A 334 -33.63 -8.85 25.21
N ILE A 335 -32.60 -7.99 25.20
CA ILE A 335 -31.62 -7.87 26.28
C ILE A 335 -31.89 -6.57 27.04
N ASP A 336 -31.73 -5.43 26.37
CA ASP A 336 -31.85 -4.10 26.96
C ASP A 336 -32.08 -3.00 25.90
N THR A 337 -32.46 -1.81 26.40
CA THR A 337 -32.37 -0.57 25.64
C THR A 337 -30.91 -0.14 25.65
N PHE A 338 -30.23 -0.22 24.50
CA PHE A 338 -28.81 0.06 24.38
C PHE A 338 -28.53 1.57 24.35
N VAL A 339 -29.30 2.32 23.56
CA VAL A 339 -29.33 3.78 23.60
C VAL A 339 -30.73 4.22 24.01
N ALA A 340 -30.83 5.03 25.06
CA ALA A 340 -32.08 5.52 25.60
C ALA A 340 -32.58 6.79 24.88
N ALA A 341 -33.90 7.00 24.92
CA ALA A 341 -34.56 8.20 24.38
C ALA A 341 -33.92 9.50 24.87
N GLY A 342 -33.60 10.40 23.94
CA GLY A 342 -32.93 11.68 24.22
C GLY A 342 -31.45 11.57 24.65
N SER A 343 -30.84 10.38 24.67
CA SER A 343 -29.40 10.22 24.95
C SER A 343 -28.58 10.90 23.85
N GLY A 344 -27.77 11.90 24.21
CA GLY A 344 -27.04 12.72 23.24
C GLY A 344 -27.93 13.61 22.36
N GLY A 345 -29.21 13.76 22.68
CA GLY A 345 -30.19 14.45 21.82
C GLY A 345 -30.84 13.56 20.76
N LEU A 346 -30.71 12.23 20.84
CA LEU A 346 -31.31 11.29 19.88
C LEU A 346 -32.83 11.49 19.73
N ASP A 347 -33.26 11.74 18.50
CA ASP A 347 -34.66 11.95 18.10
C ASP A 347 -34.90 11.32 16.70
N GLY A 348 -35.78 10.31 16.65
CA GLY A 348 -36.09 9.55 15.44
C GLY A 348 -34.91 8.78 14.83
N PRO A 349 -34.32 7.76 15.51
CA PRO A 349 -33.27 6.93 14.94
C PRO A 349 -33.78 6.18 13.70
N THR A 350 -33.13 6.35 12.54
CA THR A 350 -33.55 5.68 11.30
C THR A 350 -32.54 4.71 10.69
N ASP A 351 -31.25 4.98 10.81
CA ASP A 351 -30.19 4.11 10.30
C ASP A 351 -29.05 4.01 11.30
N ILE A 352 -28.39 2.85 11.34
CA ILE A 352 -27.34 2.52 12.31
C ILE A 352 -26.24 1.63 11.71
N SER A 353 -24.99 1.94 12.05
CA SER A 353 -23.85 1.08 11.67
C SER A 353 -22.72 1.15 12.68
N PHE A 354 -21.99 0.05 12.83
CA PHE A 354 -20.77 0.02 13.63
C PHE A 354 -19.58 0.44 12.77
N GLY A 355 -18.80 1.40 13.28
CA GLY A 355 -17.54 1.81 12.67
C GLY A 355 -16.44 0.76 12.87
N PRO A 356 -15.36 0.79 12.07
CA PRO A 356 -14.19 -0.05 12.31
C PRO A 356 -13.39 0.38 13.55
N ASP A 357 -13.73 1.51 14.16
CA ASP A 357 -13.30 1.95 15.51
C ASP A 357 -14.07 1.24 16.64
N GLY A 358 -15.08 0.41 16.30
CA GLY A 358 -15.92 -0.29 17.26
C GLY A 358 -17.04 0.55 17.88
N ASN A 359 -17.24 1.80 17.46
CA ASN A 359 -18.33 2.65 17.94
C ASN A 359 -19.60 2.47 17.10
N LEU A 360 -20.77 2.77 17.70
CA LEU A 360 -22.06 2.75 17.03
C LEU A 360 -22.40 4.16 16.55
N TYR A 361 -22.69 4.29 15.26
CA TYR A 361 -23.08 5.55 14.61
C TYR A 361 -24.57 5.47 14.25
N VAL A 362 -25.31 6.52 14.58
CA VAL A 362 -26.78 6.56 14.52
C VAL A 362 -27.23 7.84 13.81
N ILE A 363 -28.05 7.71 12.77
CA ILE A 363 -28.75 8.86 12.18
C ILE A 363 -29.88 9.29 13.12
N SER A 364 -29.80 10.52 13.63
CA SER A 364 -30.85 11.19 14.40
C SER A 364 -31.68 12.06 13.46
N ARG A 365 -32.70 11.46 12.84
CA ARG A 365 -33.38 12.04 11.66
C ARG A 365 -34.05 13.38 11.92
N HIS A 366 -34.56 13.63 13.13
CA HIS A 366 -35.25 14.88 13.44
C HIS A 366 -34.29 16.00 13.86
N THR A 367 -33.05 15.68 14.22
CA THR A 367 -31.98 16.69 14.44
C THR A 367 -31.08 16.88 13.23
N GLY A 368 -31.14 15.99 12.21
CA GLY A 368 -30.29 16.04 11.01
C GLY A 368 -28.88 15.46 11.22
N GLN A 369 -28.54 15.08 12.45
CA GLN A 369 -27.19 14.74 12.91
C GLN A 369 -26.86 13.26 12.75
N VAL A 370 -25.56 12.95 12.73
CA VAL A 370 -25.04 11.61 13.06
C VAL A 370 -24.47 11.64 14.47
N LEU A 371 -25.02 10.82 15.36
CA LEU A 371 -24.60 10.70 16.75
C LEU A 371 -23.73 9.45 16.94
N ARG A 372 -22.64 9.55 17.70
CA ARG A 372 -21.71 8.45 17.97
C ARG A 372 -21.80 8.00 19.43
N TYR A 373 -21.85 6.69 19.62
CA TYR A 373 -22.00 6.01 20.89
C TYR A 373 -20.92 4.95 21.06
N ASN A 374 -20.49 4.71 22.29
CA ASN A 374 -19.60 3.61 22.62
C ASN A 374 -20.27 2.27 22.27
N GLY A 375 -19.68 1.51 21.34
CA GLY A 375 -20.31 0.30 20.81
C GLY A 375 -20.41 -0.88 21.78
N THR A 376 -19.81 -0.79 22.96
CA THR A 376 -19.95 -1.81 24.02
C THR A 376 -21.03 -1.43 25.05
N THR A 377 -21.12 -0.15 25.42
CA THR A 377 -21.96 0.32 26.54
C THR A 377 -23.21 1.08 26.11
N GLY A 378 -23.25 1.63 24.90
CA GLY A 378 -24.33 2.50 24.42
C GLY A 378 -24.29 3.92 25.00
N ALA A 379 -23.23 4.26 25.75
CA ALA A 379 -23.01 5.62 26.23
C ALA A 379 -22.75 6.57 25.06
N PHE A 380 -23.38 7.74 25.08
CA PHE A 380 -23.11 8.82 24.13
C PHE A 380 -21.65 9.29 24.24
N ILE A 381 -21.00 9.47 23.09
CA ILE A 381 -19.65 10.04 22.99
C ILE A 381 -19.80 11.51 22.56
N ASP A 382 -20.28 11.72 21.33
CA ASP A 382 -20.38 13.04 20.71
C ASP A 382 -21.38 13.09 19.53
N VAL A 383 -21.68 14.33 19.10
CA VAL A 383 -22.25 14.59 17.78
C VAL A 383 -21.11 14.42 16.79
N PHE A 384 -21.19 13.40 15.95
CA PHE A 384 -20.13 13.05 15.01
C PHE A 384 -20.22 13.83 13.69
N VAL A 385 -21.44 14.14 13.26
CA VAL A 385 -21.73 15.09 12.17
C VAL A 385 -22.87 15.96 12.64
N ASP A 386 -22.69 17.27 12.67
CA ASP A 386 -23.72 18.21 13.09
C ASP A 386 -24.66 18.60 11.92
N ASP A 387 -25.79 19.23 12.22
CA ASP A 387 -26.67 19.78 11.17
C ASP A 387 -25.96 20.92 10.40
N GLY A 388 -26.10 20.93 9.08
CA GLY A 388 -25.40 21.88 8.21
C GLY A 388 -23.93 21.54 7.89
N ASP A 389 -23.27 20.64 8.63
CA ASP A 389 -21.89 20.24 8.33
C ASP A 389 -21.79 19.66 6.92
N GLY A 390 -20.76 20.05 6.16
CA GLY A 390 -20.63 19.65 4.75
C GLY A 390 -21.78 20.08 3.83
N GLY A 391 -22.70 20.93 4.32
CA GLY A 391 -23.97 21.24 3.69
C GLY A 391 -25.03 20.14 3.81
N LEU A 392 -24.89 19.20 4.75
CA LEU A 392 -25.92 18.23 5.14
C LEU A 392 -27.18 18.97 5.61
N GLY A 393 -28.37 18.51 5.21
CA GLY A 393 -29.64 19.02 5.73
C GLY A 393 -30.67 17.94 6.05
N PHE A 394 -30.46 16.70 5.61
CA PHE A 394 -31.27 15.55 5.98
C PHE A 394 -30.49 14.24 5.80
N ALA A 395 -29.79 13.80 6.84
CA ALA A 395 -29.14 12.49 6.87
C ALA A 395 -30.18 11.36 6.75
N ALA A 396 -30.01 10.44 5.79
CA ALA A 396 -30.99 9.37 5.53
C ALA A 396 -30.42 7.95 5.42
N CYS A 397 -29.18 7.81 4.95
CA CYS A 397 -28.42 6.56 5.00
C CYS A 397 -26.97 6.83 5.36
N LEU A 398 -26.34 5.88 6.06
CA LEU A 398 -24.92 5.91 6.34
C LEU A 398 -24.21 4.59 6.03
N SER A 399 -22.93 4.64 5.71
CA SER A 399 -22.12 3.44 5.46
C SER A 399 -20.64 3.75 5.61
N PHE A 400 -19.91 2.82 6.22
CA PHE A 400 -18.45 2.94 6.29
C PHE A 400 -17.80 2.58 4.95
N GLU A 401 -16.77 3.33 4.61
CA GLU A 401 -15.92 3.12 3.45
C GLU A 401 -14.48 2.93 3.89
N SER A 402 -13.75 2.05 3.20
CA SER A 402 -12.29 1.96 3.24
C SER A 402 -11.67 2.45 1.92
N GLY A 403 -10.55 3.16 2.03
CA GLY A 403 -9.65 3.55 0.94
C GLY A 403 -10.15 4.59 -0.07
N ILE A 404 -10.84 5.68 0.36
CA ILE A 404 -11.51 6.58 -0.61
C ILE A 404 -11.31 8.07 -0.36
N GLY A 405 -10.80 8.77 -1.38
CA GLY A 405 -10.34 10.16 -1.31
C GLY A 405 -8.81 10.20 -1.32
N VAL A 406 -8.23 11.32 -0.87
CA VAL A 406 -6.78 11.39 -0.57
C VAL A 406 -6.58 10.73 0.79
N GLY A 407 -5.99 9.54 0.80
CA GLY A 407 -5.70 8.79 2.01
C GLY A 407 -4.39 9.20 2.69
N PRO A 408 -4.09 8.58 3.84
CA PRO A 408 -2.94 8.97 4.65
C PRO A 408 -1.62 8.84 3.90
N THR A 409 -0.74 9.82 4.13
CA THR A 409 0.66 9.77 3.71
C THR A 409 1.52 9.26 4.86
N VAL A 410 2.01 8.04 4.74
CA VAL A 410 2.78 7.35 5.77
C VAL A 410 4.25 7.27 5.38
N ASN A 411 5.14 7.72 6.26
CA ASN A 411 6.58 7.69 6.05
C ASN A 411 7.22 6.78 7.11
N ILE A 412 7.79 5.66 6.69
CA ILE A 412 8.37 4.67 7.60
C ILE A 412 9.86 4.53 7.30
N SER A 413 10.70 4.79 8.30
CA SER A 413 12.15 4.65 8.16
C SER A 413 12.79 3.81 9.27
N GLY A 414 13.82 3.03 8.92
CA GLY A 414 14.62 2.32 9.90
C GLY A 414 13.90 1.20 10.67
N VAL A 415 12.95 0.50 10.05
CA VAL A 415 12.25 -0.65 10.66
C VAL A 415 12.33 -1.90 9.76
N THR A 416 12.10 -3.07 10.37
CA THR A 416 11.79 -4.31 9.67
C THR A 416 10.32 -4.69 9.93
N ILE A 417 9.55 -4.90 8.87
CA ILE A 417 8.17 -5.38 8.88
C ILE A 417 8.20 -6.86 8.49
N ARG A 418 7.79 -7.77 9.37
CA ARG A 418 7.95 -9.21 9.13
C ARG A 418 6.87 -10.12 9.69
N ASN A 419 6.87 -11.36 9.20
CA ASN A 419 6.02 -12.46 9.67
C ASN A 419 4.53 -12.10 9.69
N GLY A 420 4.10 -11.20 8.80
CA GLY A 420 2.70 -10.86 8.60
C GLY A 420 2.02 -11.83 7.64
N ARG A 421 0.73 -12.06 7.83
CA ARG A 421 -0.05 -13.08 7.12
C ARG A 421 -1.38 -12.58 6.58
N GLY A 422 -1.52 -12.60 5.25
CA GLY A 422 -2.76 -12.31 4.53
C GLY A 422 -3.69 -13.54 4.46
N GLY A 423 -4.81 -13.48 5.18
CA GLY A 423 -5.92 -14.43 5.03
C GLY A 423 -6.63 -14.34 3.68
N SER A 424 -7.62 -15.21 3.42
CA SER A 424 -8.57 -14.98 2.31
C SER A 424 -9.25 -13.63 2.49
N PHE A 425 -9.40 -12.87 1.40
CA PHE A 425 -9.93 -11.49 1.38
C PHE A 425 -9.07 -10.42 2.07
N VAL A 426 -7.95 -10.77 2.73
CA VAL A 426 -7.02 -9.80 3.33
C VAL A 426 -5.87 -9.51 2.35
N GLN A 427 -5.77 -8.26 1.89
CA GLN A 427 -4.73 -7.85 0.97
C GLN A 427 -3.40 -7.61 1.68
N GLY A 428 -2.29 -8.18 1.16
CA GLY A 428 -0.94 -7.99 1.71
C GLY A 428 -0.63 -8.89 2.91
N GLY A 429 0.52 -9.56 2.89
CA GLY A 429 1.05 -10.23 4.09
C GLY A 429 1.72 -9.24 5.04
N GLY A 430 2.64 -8.41 4.54
CA GLY A 430 3.29 -7.37 5.33
C GLY A 430 2.45 -6.11 5.43
N VAL A 431 2.25 -5.44 4.30
CA VAL A 431 1.57 -4.13 4.23
C VAL A 431 0.50 -4.08 3.13
N SER A 432 -0.66 -3.54 3.48
CA SER A 432 -1.71 -3.11 2.54
C SER A 432 -1.68 -1.59 2.37
N ILE A 433 -1.76 -1.11 1.13
CA ILE A 433 -1.88 0.33 0.81
C ILE A 433 -3.15 0.50 -0.03
N SER A 434 -4.14 1.16 0.54
CA SER A 434 -5.40 1.45 -0.14
C SER A 434 -5.25 2.55 -1.18
N GLN A 435 -6.17 2.58 -2.16
CA GLN A 435 -6.23 3.64 -3.17
C GLN A 435 -6.26 5.03 -2.52
N GLY A 436 -5.55 5.97 -3.14
CA GLY A 436 -5.40 7.35 -2.64
C GLY A 436 -4.46 7.50 -1.46
N SER A 437 -4.04 6.42 -0.80
CA SER A 437 -3.06 6.45 0.31
C SER A 437 -1.63 6.35 -0.22
N THR A 438 -0.66 6.85 0.54
CA THR A 438 0.77 6.83 0.16
C THR A 438 1.63 6.20 1.25
N LEU A 439 2.54 5.30 0.86
CA LEU A 439 3.59 4.77 1.74
C LEU A 439 4.98 5.09 1.17
N THR A 440 5.86 5.64 2.01
CA THR A 440 7.30 5.73 1.75
C THR A 440 8.07 4.82 2.71
N LEU A 441 8.81 3.84 2.17
CA LEU A 441 9.72 2.95 2.91
C LEU A 441 11.17 3.37 2.69
N ALA A 442 11.82 3.94 3.73
CA ALA A 442 13.18 4.47 3.64
C ALA A 442 14.18 3.78 4.57
N ARG A 443 15.18 3.06 4.03
CA ARG A 443 16.15 2.26 4.83
C ARG A 443 15.46 1.22 5.73
N SER A 444 14.39 0.63 5.22
CA SER A 444 13.53 -0.33 5.91
C SER A 444 13.60 -1.70 5.23
N VAL A 445 13.10 -2.75 5.90
CA VAL A 445 13.02 -4.11 5.36
C VAL A 445 11.60 -4.63 5.46
N VAL A 446 11.12 -5.33 4.43
CA VAL A 446 9.85 -6.09 4.45
C VAL A 446 10.19 -7.55 4.16
N GLU A 447 10.06 -8.43 5.16
CA GLU A 447 10.57 -9.80 5.05
C GLU A 447 9.70 -10.91 5.62
N ASN A 448 9.79 -12.10 5.02
CA ASN A 448 9.14 -13.33 5.48
C ASN A 448 7.62 -13.20 5.70
N ASN A 449 6.96 -12.29 4.99
CA ASN A 449 5.50 -12.16 5.04
C ASN A 449 4.85 -13.11 4.03
N ASP A 450 3.66 -13.62 4.37
CA ASP A 450 2.91 -14.62 3.60
C ASP A 450 1.50 -14.11 3.26
N SER A 451 0.92 -14.49 2.13
CA SER A 451 -0.46 -14.13 1.78
C SER A 451 -1.10 -15.19 0.88
N ASN A 452 -2.37 -15.50 1.11
CA ASN A 452 -3.07 -16.53 0.33
C ASN A 452 -3.54 -16.05 -1.06
N GLU A 453 -3.74 -14.73 -1.27
CA GLU A 453 -4.45 -14.22 -2.46
C GLU A 453 -3.83 -12.96 -3.10
N PHE A 454 -3.26 -12.04 -2.30
CA PHE A 454 -2.78 -10.74 -2.78
C PHE A 454 -1.48 -10.32 -2.08
N GLY A 455 -0.40 -10.10 -2.84
CA GLY A 455 0.86 -9.49 -2.36
C GLY A 455 1.51 -10.16 -1.14
N GLY A 456 2.53 -11.01 -1.32
CA GLY A 456 3.21 -11.66 -0.19
C GLY A 456 3.81 -10.64 0.78
N GLY A 457 4.64 -9.73 0.27
CA GLY A 457 5.20 -8.62 1.05
C GLY A 457 4.26 -7.42 1.14
N ILE A 458 4.01 -6.76 0.00
CA ILE A 458 3.24 -5.52 -0.09
C ILE A 458 2.13 -5.65 -1.14
N SER A 459 0.91 -5.24 -0.80
CA SER A 459 -0.20 -5.04 -1.73
C SER A 459 -0.46 -3.54 -1.90
N ASN A 460 -0.20 -2.99 -3.08
CA ASN A 460 -0.33 -1.58 -3.38
C ASN A 460 -1.48 -1.29 -4.37
N GLY A 461 -2.54 -0.68 -3.85
CA GLY A 461 -3.59 -0.02 -4.61
C GLY A 461 -3.47 1.51 -4.65
N GLY A 462 -2.48 2.10 -3.97
CA GLY A 462 -2.22 3.54 -3.86
C GLY A 462 -0.86 3.94 -4.43
N THR A 463 -0.10 4.74 -3.68
CA THR A 463 1.28 5.15 -4.05
C THR A 463 2.30 4.50 -3.12
N LEU A 464 3.27 3.77 -3.68
CA LEU A 464 4.36 3.13 -2.95
C LEU A 464 5.71 3.68 -3.41
N ASN A 465 6.48 4.25 -2.47
CA ASN A 465 7.86 4.71 -2.69
C ASN A 465 8.84 3.84 -1.88
N VAL A 466 9.67 3.04 -2.54
CA VAL A 466 10.65 2.15 -1.89
C VAL A 466 12.06 2.69 -2.12
N ARG A 467 12.67 3.28 -1.09
CA ARG A 467 13.94 4.02 -1.20
C ARG A 467 15.01 3.44 -0.27
N ARG A 468 16.12 2.94 -0.83
CA ARG A 468 17.23 2.34 -0.04
C ARG A 468 16.77 1.22 0.89
N SER A 469 15.77 0.44 0.46
CA SER A 469 15.07 -0.54 1.29
C SER A 469 15.21 -1.95 0.71
N THR A 470 14.92 -2.98 1.51
CA THR A 470 14.98 -4.38 1.07
C THR A 470 13.63 -5.08 1.20
N ILE A 471 13.18 -5.79 0.17
CA ILE A 471 11.95 -6.61 0.21
C ILE A 471 12.36 -8.05 -0.09
N ARG A 472 12.31 -8.94 0.90
CA ARG A 472 12.95 -10.26 0.80
C ARG A 472 12.19 -11.43 1.43
N GLY A 473 12.26 -12.62 0.82
CA GLY A 473 11.71 -13.84 1.42
C GLY A 473 10.19 -13.86 1.58
N ASN A 474 9.47 -12.90 1.00
CA ASN A 474 8.01 -12.84 1.08
C ASN A 474 7.38 -13.82 0.08
N THR A 475 6.28 -14.45 0.47
CA THR A 475 5.73 -15.63 -0.22
C THR A 475 4.21 -15.49 -0.46
N LEU A 476 3.71 -16.06 -1.56
CA LEU A 476 2.33 -16.54 -1.64
C LEU A 476 2.36 -18.08 -1.73
N PRO A 477 1.65 -18.83 -0.87
CA PRO A 477 1.71 -20.29 -0.82
C PRO A 477 1.44 -20.97 -2.16
N LEU A 478 2.23 -21.99 -2.46
CA LEU A 478 2.25 -22.66 -3.75
C LEU A 478 1.13 -23.71 -3.84
N GLY A 479 0.05 -23.38 -4.55
CA GLY A 479 -1.19 -24.16 -4.59
C GLY A 479 -1.81 -24.35 -5.98
N GLY A 480 -1.00 -24.28 -7.04
CA GLY A 480 -1.48 -24.40 -8.43
C GLY A 480 -2.13 -23.11 -8.95
N CYS A 481 -1.68 -22.61 -10.09
CA CYS A 481 -2.09 -21.33 -10.67
C CYS A 481 -3.53 -21.29 -11.25
N GLY A 482 -4.42 -22.16 -10.78
CA GLY A 482 -5.78 -22.40 -11.27
C GLY A 482 -6.81 -21.42 -10.74
N GLY A 483 -6.88 -20.23 -11.34
CA GLY A 483 -7.95 -19.24 -11.12
C GLY A 483 -7.51 -17.96 -10.41
N GLN A 484 -6.42 -17.99 -9.64
CA GLN A 484 -5.88 -16.77 -9.01
C GLN A 484 -5.28 -15.82 -10.06
N THR A 485 -5.75 -14.57 -10.07
CA THR A 485 -5.36 -13.51 -11.00
C THR A 485 -4.55 -12.39 -10.35
N SER A 486 -4.26 -12.45 -9.04
CA SER A 486 -3.77 -11.31 -8.23
C SER A 486 -2.49 -11.56 -7.41
N SER A 487 -1.57 -12.41 -7.89
CA SER A 487 -0.34 -12.76 -7.15
C SER A 487 0.83 -11.79 -7.35
N GLY A 488 1.67 -11.58 -6.33
CA GLY A 488 3.00 -10.96 -6.47
C GLY A 488 3.82 -11.18 -5.19
N GLY A 489 5.00 -11.80 -5.27
CA GLY A 489 5.71 -12.32 -4.08
C GLY A 489 6.22 -11.21 -3.16
N GLY A 490 7.08 -10.33 -3.69
CA GLY A 490 7.51 -9.13 -2.97
C GLY A 490 6.45 -8.03 -3.00
N ILE A 491 6.03 -7.60 -4.19
CA ILE A 491 5.06 -6.51 -4.41
C ILE A 491 3.98 -6.92 -5.41
N LEU A 492 2.72 -6.65 -5.08
CA LEU A 492 1.62 -6.53 -6.03
C LEU A 492 1.27 -5.04 -6.21
N ASN A 493 1.37 -4.52 -7.43
CA ASN A 493 0.91 -3.17 -7.79
C ASN A 493 -0.32 -3.32 -8.71
N PHE A 494 -1.48 -2.75 -8.37
CA PHE A 494 -2.73 -3.02 -9.09
C PHE A 494 -3.69 -1.82 -9.18
N GLY A 495 -4.61 -1.85 -10.15
CA GLY A 495 -5.73 -0.90 -10.20
C GLY A 495 -5.36 0.57 -10.43
N GLY A 496 -4.35 0.84 -11.27
CA GLY A 496 -3.85 2.20 -11.52
C GLY A 496 -2.88 2.73 -10.46
N ALA A 497 -2.49 1.91 -9.49
CA ALA A 497 -1.51 2.25 -8.45
C ALA A 497 -0.12 2.60 -9.01
N VAL A 498 0.61 3.44 -8.28
CA VAL A 498 1.98 3.86 -8.61
C VAL A 498 2.98 3.20 -7.66
N ALA A 499 4.02 2.58 -8.22
CA ALA A 499 5.15 2.06 -7.45
C ALA A 499 6.48 2.63 -8.00
N ASP A 500 7.24 3.32 -7.15
CA ASP A 500 8.57 3.87 -7.47
C ASP A 500 9.63 3.25 -6.56
N ILE A 501 10.56 2.52 -7.16
CA ILE A 501 11.54 1.66 -6.50
C ILE A 501 12.94 2.15 -6.87
N ASP A 502 13.60 2.82 -5.93
CA ASP A 502 14.88 3.49 -6.15
C ASP A 502 15.91 3.04 -5.11
N LYS A 503 17.10 2.68 -5.61
CA LYS A 503 18.27 2.23 -4.82
C LYS A 503 17.97 1.07 -3.87
N SER A 504 17.15 0.12 -4.29
CA SER A 504 16.57 -0.91 -3.40
C SER A 504 16.85 -2.34 -3.89
N THR A 505 16.81 -3.32 -2.98
CA THR A 505 16.96 -4.74 -3.32
C THR A 505 15.64 -5.48 -3.12
N ILE A 506 15.21 -6.25 -4.11
CA ILE A 506 14.06 -7.16 -4.00
C ILE A 506 14.54 -8.57 -4.31
N SER A 507 14.59 -9.45 -3.31
CA SER A 507 15.29 -10.73 -3.45
C SER A 507 14.70 -11.91 -2.69
N GLY A 508 14.78 -13.11 -3.27
CA GLY A 508 14.31 -14.34 -2.63
C GLY A 508 12.80 -14.41 -2.37
N ASN A 509 11.99 -13.56 -3.03
CA ASN A 509 10.53 -13.60 -2.89
C ASN A 509 9.92 -14.64 -3.85
N SER A 510 8.77 -15.22 -3.50
CA SER A 510 8.15 -16.31 -4.28
C SER A 510 6.64 -16.14 -4.46
N ALA A 511 6.11 -16.46 -5.65
CA ALA A 511 4.68 -16.46 -5.94
C ALA A 511 4.31 -17.37 -7.14
N CYS A 512 3.02 -17.52 -7.46
CA CYS A 512 2.60 -18.11 -8.73
C CYS A 512 3.03 -17.26 -9.94
N ARG A 513 2.92 -15.93 -9.88
CA ARG A 513 3.29 -14.99 -10.97
C ARG A 513 3.87 -13.71 -10.38
N GLY A 514 4.94 -13.19 -10.98
CA GLY A 514 5.64 -12.00 -10.46
C GLY A 514 6.34 -12.30 -9.13
N GLY A 515 7.45 -13.04 -9.16
CA GLY A 515 8.14 -13.48 -7.94
C GLY A 515 8.63 -12.30 -7.10
N ALA A 516 9.34 -11.35 -7.71
CA ALA A 516 9.69 -10.09 -7.07
C ALA A 516 8.49 -9.11 -7.10
N ILE A 517 7.95 -8.83 -8.29
CA ILE A 517 6.90 -7.84 -8.53
C ILE A 517 5.88 -8.38 -9.54
N ARG A 518 4.60 -8.11 -9.30
CA ARG A 518 3.59 -8.06 -10.37
C ARG A 518 3.00 -6.66 -10.49
N ASN A 519 3.10 -6.07 -11.68
CA ASN A 519 2.38 -4.86 -12.06
C ASN A 519 1.13 -5.25 -12.88
N ALA A 520 -0.04 -5.04 -12.28
CA ALA A 520 -1.35 -5.47 -12.74
C ALA A 520 -2.19 -4.29 -13.25
N GLY A 521 -1.64 -3.52 -14.20
CA GLY A 521 -2.29 -2.32 -14.74
C GLY A 521 -2.08 -1.07 -13.89
N GLY A 522 -0.94 -0.95 -13.20
CA GLY A 522 -0.47 0.30 -12.60
C GLY A 522 0.77 0.86 -13.31
N ASP A 523 1.37 1.90 -12.74
CA ASP A 523 2.62 2.52 -13.20
C ASP A 523 3.78 2.11 -12.29
N LEU A 524 4.83 1.51 -12.86
CA LEU A 524 5.98 0.97 -12.15
C LEU A 524 7.30 1.61 -12.62
N ARG A 525 8.02 2.26 -11.72
CA ARG A 525 9.40 2.74 -11.95
C ARG A 525 10.39 1.96 -11.11
N ILE A 526 11.46 1.49 -11.74
CA ILE A 526 12.59 0.82 -11.09
C ILE A 526 13.88 1.53 -11.51
N ASN A 527 14.59 2.12 -10.55
CA ASN A 527 15.81 2.88 -10.77
C ASN A 527 16.92 2.41 -9.83
N ASN A 528 18.16 2.28 -10.34
CA ASN A 528 19.33 1.94 -9.51
C ASN A 528 19.13 0.74 -8.58
N SER A 529 18.34 -0.26 -8.97
CA SER A 529 17.82 -1.31 -8.06
C SER A 529 18.20 -2.72 -8.50
N THR A 530 18.17 -3.67 -7.56
CA THR A 530 18.54 -5.08 -7.82
C THR A 530 17.36 -6.00 -7.54
N LEU A 531 16.91 -6.72 -8.57
CA LEU A 531 15.89 -7.78 -8.46
C LEU A 531 16.61 -9.11 -8.69
N SER A 532 16.84 -9.89 -7.62
CA SER A 532 17.69 -11.09 -7.69
C SER A 532 17.19 -12.28 -6.87
N GLY A 533 17.29 -13.49 -7.43
CA GLY A 533 16.94 -14.73 -6.73
C GLY A 533 15.44 -14.90 -6.45
N ASN A 534 14.55 -14.19 -7.16
CA ASN A 534 13.10 -14.30 -6.96
C ASN A 534 12.49 -15.40 -7.85
N ARG A 535 11.40 -16.03 -7.39
CA ARG A 535 10.82 -17.22 -8.00
C ARG A 535 9.34 -17.03 -8.36
N ALA A 536 8.98 -17.40 -9.58
CA ALA A 536 7.59 -17.52 -10.03
C ALA A 536 7.29 -18.95 -10.49
N ASP A 537 6.25 -19.60 -9.95
CA ASP A 537 5.90 -20.95 -10.41
C ASP A 537 5.41 -20.96 -11.88
N ALA A 538 4.84 -19.87 -12.40
CA ALA A 538 4.37 -19.75 -13.79
C ALA A 538 5.11 -18.71 -14.66
N ARG A 539 5.12 -17.42 -14.29
CA ARG A 539 5.67 -16.34 -15.15
C ARG A 539 6.30 -15.18 -14.38
N GLY A 540 7.39 -14.63 -14.92
CA GLY A 540 8.06 -13.43 -14.42
C GLY A 540 8.65 -13.65 -13.03
N GLY A 541 9.79 -14.36 -12.95
CA GLY A 541 10.50 -14.59 -11.68
C GLY A 541 10.87 -13.28 -11.00
N ALA A 542 11.40 -12.31 -11.75
CA ALA A 542 11.52 -10.92 -11.29
C ALA A 542 10.21 -10.16 -11.45
N LEU A 543 9.77 -9.93 -12.69
CA LEU A 543 8.67 -9.02 -12.98
C LEU A 543 7.62 -9.67 -13.88
N MET A 544 6.35 -9.55 -13.51
CA MET A 544 5.22 -9.74 -14.41
C MET A 544 4.51 -8.40 -14.66
N ASN A 545 4.55 -7.88 -15.88
CA ASN A 545 3.95 -6.59 -16.25
C ASN A 545 2.73 -6.72 -17.16
N PHE A 546 1.66 -6.00 -16.81
CA PHE A 546 0.46 -5.73 -17.61
C PHE A 546 0.08 -4.23 -17.64
N GLY A 547 0.85 -3.37 -16.96
CA GLY A 547 0.64 -1.93 -16.95
C GLY A 547 1.79 -1.20 -17.66
N ASP A 548 2.04 0.03 -17.24
CA ASP A 548 3.21 0.80 -17.66
C ASP A 548 4.39 0.51 -16.74
N ALA A 549 5.58 0.30 -17.31
CA ALA A 549 6.80 0.06 -16.57
C ALA A 549 8.02 0.75 -17.20
N ALA A 550 8.89 1.30 -16.35
CA ALA A 550 10.18 1.89 -16.75
C ALA A 550 11.31 1.37 -15.85
N ILE A 551 12.39 0.86 -16.44
CA ILE A 551 13.53 0.25 -15.73
C ILE A 551 14.84 0.90 -16.18
N ALA A 552 15.54 1.57 -15.25
CA ALA A 552 16.81 2.24 -15.51
C ALA A 552 17.89 1.85 -14.49
N PHE A 553 19.15 1.76 -14.93
CA PHE A 553 20.31 1.48 -14.07
C PHE A 553 20.10 0.30 -13.12
N SER A 554 19.41 -0.76 -13.55
CA SER A 554 18.95 -1.82 -12.65
C SER A 554 19.42 -3.21 -13.08
N THR A 555 19.63 -4.09 -12.11
CA THR A 555 20.17 -5.44 -12.33
C THR A 555 19.10 -6.49 -12.02
N ILE A 556 18.74 -7.27 -13.03
CA ILE A 556 17.73 -8.34 -12.98
C ILE A 556 18.41 -9.66 -13.36
N THR A 557 18.76 -10.47 -12.36
CA THR A 557 19.58 -11.69 -12.50
C THR A 557 19.15 -12.77 -11.51
N ASP A 558 19.53 -14.03 -11.74
CA ASP A 558 19.25 -15.17 -10.85
C ASP A 558 17.75 -15.41 -10.54
N ASN A 559 16.82 -14.77 -11.25
CA ASN A 559 15.39 -14.99 -11.05
C ASN A 559 14.91 -16.21 -11.84
N GLN A 560 13.94 -16.94 -11.31
CA GLN A 560 13.47 -18.20 -11.87
C GLN A 560 11.97 -18.16 -12.16
N ALA A 561 11.54 -18.62 -13.34
CA ALA A 561 10.15 -18.96 -13.63
C ALA A 561 9.95 -20.45 -13.98
N ASN A 562 8.68 -20.87 -14.06
CA ASN A 562 8.28 -22.21 -14.49
C ASN A 562 8.77 -23.34 -13.56
N VAL A 563 8.48 -23.23 -12.26
CA VAL A 563 9.01 -24.16 -11.23
C VAL A 563 7.94 -25.05 -10.59
N GLY A 564 6.66 -24.80 -10.87
CA GLY A 564 5.56 -25.71 -10.55
C GLY A 564 5.26 -26.63 -11.73
N GLY A 565 5.25 -27.95 -11.51
CA GLY A 565 5.23 -29.00 -12.55
C GLY A 565 3.91 -29.15 -13.34
N GLY A 566 3.46 -28.11 -14.02
CA GLY A 566 2.35 -28.15 -14.98
C GLY A 566 2.72 -27.44 -16.27
N ASP A 567 2.92 -28.21 -17.34
CA ASP A 567 3.22 -27.74 -18.71
C ASP A 567 1.95 -27.15 -19.37
N ASN A 568 1.30 -26.21 -18.67
CA ASN A 568 -0.08 -25.77 -18.89
C ASN A 568 -0.24 -24.83 -20.11
N GLY A 569 0.73 -24.82 -21.05
CA GLY A 569 0.79 -23.90 -22.20
C GLY A 569 0.87 -22.41 -21.83
N LEU A 570 1.07 -22.11 -20.55
CA LEU A 570 0.86 -20.78 -19.95
C LEU A 570 1.97 -20.39 -18.96
N THR A 571 3.18 -20.94 -19.09
CA THR A 571 4.38 -20.54 -18.32
C THR A 571 5.40 -19.91 -19.28
N PHE A 572 6.00 -18.77 -18.93
CA PHE A 572 6.87 -17.94 -19.80
C PHE A 572 7.65 -16.89 -18.99
N GLY A 573 8.85 -16.49 -19.45
CA GLY A 573 9.61 -15.34 -18.93
C GLY A 573 10.25 -15.58 -17.56
N GLY A 574 11.50 -16.05 -17.54
CA GLY A 574 12.27 -16.32 -16.32
C GLY A 574 12.57 -15.07 -15.48
N GLY A 575 13.19 -14.06 -16.10
CA GLY A 575 13.37 -12.73 -15.52
C GLY A 575 12.07 -11.93 -15.61
N ILE A 576 11.76 -11.42 -16.81
CA ILE A 576 10.59 -10.59 -17.07
C ILE A 576 9.55 -11.35 -17.92
N TYR A 577 8.28 -11.25 -17.53
CA TYR A 577 7.15 -11.44 -18.42
C TYR A 577 6.46 -10.10 -18.65
N ASN A 578 6.35 -9.66 -19.89
CA ASN A 578 5.71 -8.42 -20.28
C ASN A 578 4.52 -8.66 -21.24
N ALA A 579 3.40 -8.02 -20.92
CA ALA A 579 2.20 -7.92 -21.75
C ALA A 579 1.54 -6.53 -21.62
N GLY A 580 2.31 -5.52 -21.22
CA GLY A 580 1.97 -4.10 -21.25
C GLY A 580 3.15 -3.28 -21.78
N ASN A 581 3.16 -1.97 -21.54
CA ASN A 581 4.26 -1.12 -21.97
C ASN A 581 5.46 -1.30 -21.02
N LEU A 582 6.63 -1.61 -21.56
CA LEU A 582 7.88 -1.71 -20.79
C LEU A 582 9.02 -1.00 -21.51
N ASN A 583 9.59 0.01 -20.85
CA ASN A 583 10.74 0.77 -21.32
C ASN A 583 11.97 0.41 -20.47
N MET A 584 13.11 0.08 -21.08
CA MET A 584 14.31 -0.35 -20.35
C MET A 584 15.60 0.25 -20.94
N GLY A 585 16.43 0.86 -20.11
CA GLY A 585 17.71 1.44 -20.53
C GLY A 585 18.81 1.28 -19.47
N ASN A 586 20.06 1.26 -19.91
CA ASN A 586 21.25 1.21 -19.06
C ASN A 586 21.20 0.12 -17.97
N SER A 587 20.61 -1.05 -18.26
CA SER A 587 20.26 -2.07 -17.26
C SER A 587 20.71 -3.48 -17.66
N ILE A 588 20.87 -4.37 -16.67
CA ILE A 588 21.22 -5.78 -16.90
C ILE A 588 19.96 -6.65 -16.77
N LEU A 589 19.70 -7.48 -17.78
CA LEU A 589 18.67 -8.51 -17.79
C LEU A 589 19.28 -9.83 -18.29
N ALA A 590 19.99 -10.52 -17.43
CA ALA A 590 20.80 -11.68 -17.78
C ALA A 590 20.92 -12.66 -16.61
N GLY A 591 21.25 -13.93 -16.87
CA GLY A 591 21.41 -14.94 -15.84
C GLY A 591 20.10 -15.41 -15.18
N ASN A 592 18.95 -15.04 -15.73
CA ASN A 592 17.66 -15.54 -15.26
C ASN A 592 17.37 -16.92 -15.86
N THR A 593 16.44 -17.66 -15.25
CA THR A 593 16.17 -19.06 -15.60
C THR A 593 14.68 -19.31 -15.82
N ASP A 594 14.40 -20.13 -16.82
CA ASP A 594 13.08 -20.61 -17.19
C ASP A 594 13.26 -22.10 -17.41
N ASN A 595 12.66 -22.96 -16.56
CA ASN A 595 13.01 -24.39 -16.50
C ASN A 595 12.55 -25.22 -17.71
N ARG A 596 12.24 -24.60 -18.84
CA ARG A 596 12.09 -25.29 -20.12
C ARG A 596 13.45 -25.63 -20.70
N SER A 597 13.53 -26.72 -21.45
CA SER A 597 14.62 -26.96 -22.38
C SER A 597 14.64 -25.87 -23.45
N ARG A 598 15.82 -25.44 -23.90
CA ARG A 598 15.97 -24.40 -24.95
C ARG A 598 15.26 -24.72 -26.28
N PHE A 599 14.95 -26.00 -26.50
CA PHE A 599 14.26 -26.50 -27.69
C PHE A 599 12.72 -26.57 -27.52
N GLN A 600 12.18 -26.31 -26.33
CA GLN A 600 10.74 -26.29 -26.11
C GLN A 600 10.14 -24.96 -26.59
N PRO A 601 8.95 -24.99 -27.23
CA PRO A 601 8.23 -23.78 -27.59
C PRO A 601 8.09 -22.82 -26.40
N GLY A 602 8.50 -21.59 -26.63
CA GLY A 602 8.37 -20.52 -25.64
C GLY A 602 9.48 -20.41 -24.58
N TYR A 603 10.59 -21.15 -24.69
CA TYR A 603 11.79 -20.92 -23.88
C TYR A 603 12.17 -19.42 -23.87
N SER A 604 12.23 -18.82 -22.69
CA SER A 604 12.36 -17.37 -22.49
C SER A 604 13.00 -17.05 -21.12
N PRO A 605 14.28 -17.41 -20.90
CA PRO A 605 14.93 -17.28 -19.59
C PRO A 605 15.03 -15.82 -19.11
N ASP A 606 15.47 -14.89 -19.94
CA ASP A 606 15.63 -13.49 -19.51
C ASP A 606 14.35 -12.66 -19.69
N CYS A 607 13.71 -12.70 -20.86
CA CYS A 607 12.44 -12.01 -21.07
C CYS A 607 11.43 -12.77 -21.94
N TRP A 608 10.14 -12.57 -21.65
CA TRP A 608 9.04 -12.77 -22.57
C TRP A 608 8.41 -11.41 -22.86
N SER A 609 8.58 -10.90 -24.06
CA SER A 609 7.85 -9.73 -24.58
C SER A 609 7.60 -10.00 -26.07
N LYS A 610 6.36 -10.39 -26.40
CA LYS A 610 6.01 -10.86 -27.74
C LYS A 610 4.73 -10.20 -28.23
N VAL A 611 4.85 -9.48 -29.33
CA VAL A 611 3.70 -8.95 -30.08
C VAL A 611 3.04 -10.13 -30.80
N THR A 612 1.72 -10.29 -30.62
CA THR A 612 0.93 -11.34 -31.25
C THR A 612 -0.46 -10.79 -31.61
N ALA A 613 -1.24 -11.51 -32.41
CA ALA A 613 -2.64 -11.13 -32.68
C ALA A 613 -3.52 -11.06 -31.40
N ALA A 614 -3.08 -11.66 -30.28
CA ALA A 614 -3.73 -11.58 -28.97
C ALA A 614 -3.06 -10.58 -28.01
N THR A 615 -1.92 -9.99 -28.40
CA THR A 615 -1.15 -8.98 -27.66
C THR A 615 -0.72 -7.89 -28.66
N PRO A 616 -1.62 -6.92 -28.98
CA PRO A 616 -1.31 -5.84 -29.92
C PRO A 616 -0.13 -4.99 -29.43
N ASP A 617 0.39 -4.13 -30.31
CA ASP A 617 1.74 -3.53 -30.28
C ASP A 617 2.23 -2.93 -28.94
N ALA A 618 1.32 -2.61 -28.01
CA ALA A 618 1.58 -2.22 -26.61
C ALA A 618 2.14 -3.34 -25.70
N ALA A 619 2.86 -4.33 -26.25
CA ALA A 619 3.44 -5.47 -25.53
C ALA A 619 4.92 -5.76 -25.89
N ALA A 620 5.58 -4.84 -26.59
CA ALA A 620 7.02 -4.89 -26.84
C ALA A 620 7.80 -4.33 -25.63
N LEU A 621 9.01 -4.86 -25.41
CA LEU A 621 10.00 -4.24 -24.53
C LEU A 621 10.76 -3.22 -25.38
N THR A 622 10.57 -1.94 -25.11
CA THR A 622 11.25 -0.86 -25.83
C THR A 622 12.59 -0.57 -25.17
N SER A 623 13.67 -0.69 -25.93
CA SER A 623 15.01 -0.34 -25.49
C SER A 623 15.23 1.16 -25.53
N PHE A 624 15.78 1.69 -24.44
CA PHE A 624 16.37 3.03 -24.33
C PHE A 624 17.90 2.98 -24.42
N ARG A 625 18.44 1.87 -24.96
CA ARG A 625 19.85 1.54 -25.19
C ARG A 625 20.69 1.36 -23.92
N GLY A 626 21.91 0.86 -24.09
CA GLY A 626 22.88 0.62 -23.02
C GLY A 626 22.57 -0.58 -22.12
N ASN A 627 21.67 -1.48 -22.54
CA ASN A 627 21.36 -2.68 -21.78
C ASN A 627 22.34 -3.83 -22.09
N VAL A 628 22.48 -4.72 -21.11
CA VAL A 628 23.14 -6.03 -21.24
C VAL A 628 22.07 -7.10 -21.05
N VAL A 629 21.72 -7.82 -22.11
CA VAL A 629 20.67 -8.85 -22.11
C VAL A 629 21.28 -10.22 -22.38
N GLY A 630 21.06 -11.16 -21.47
CA GLY A 630 21.69 -12.48 -21.53
C GLY A 630 21.24 -13.29 -22.74
N ILE A 631 19.92 -13.37 -22.95
CA ILE A 631 19.31 -14.13 -24.05
C ILE A 631 18.16 -13.34 -24.68
N SER A 632 18.36 -12.82 -25.89
CA SER A 632 17.29 -12.45 -26.81
C SER A 632 16.96 -13.61 -27.76
N ASN A 633 15.67 -13.80 -28.01
CA ASN A 633 15.13 -14.83 -28.91
C ASN A 633 13.73 -14.44 -29.40
N THR A 634 13.05 -15.30 -30.17
CA THR A 634 11.73 -15.04 -30.77
C THR A 634 10.58 -14.79 -29.78
N ASN A 635 10.82 -14.95 -28.48
CA ASN A 635 9.89 -14.64 -27.41
C ASN A 635 10.34 -13.42 -26.58
N CYS A 636 11.62 -13.04 -26.66
CA CYS A 636 12.20 -11.85 -26.04
C CYS A 636 12.45 -10.78 -27.12
N ASN A 637 11.38 -10.21 -27.67
CA ASN A 637 11.47 -9.15 -28.67
C ASN A 637 11.77 -7.81 -28.00
N ILE A 638 12.90 -7.21 -28.36
CA ILE A 638 13.35 -5.90 -27.89
C ILE A 638 13.25 -4.94 -29.07
N ALA A 639 12.36 -3.96 -28.98
CA ALA A 639 12.17 -2.96 -30.01
C ALA A 639 13.15 -1.80 -29.78
N ASP A 640 13.86 -1.38 -30.84
CA ASP A 640 14.53 -0.08 -30.87
C ASP A 640 13.63 0.93 -31.58
N THR A 641 13.28 2.02 -30.89
CA THR A 641 12.53 3.14 -31.45
C THR A 641 13.36 4.42 -31.52
N ILE A 642 14.65 4.37 -31.17
CA ILE A 642 15.54 5.52 -31.15
C ILE A 642 16.29 5.61 -32.48
N THR A 643 16.36 6.81 -33.06
CA THR A 643 17.11 7.08 -34.29
C THR A 643 18.45 7.74 -33.98
N GLY A 644 19.52 7.31 -34.66
CA GLY A 644 20.88 7.87 -34.51
C GLY A 644 21.95 6.85 -34.11
N ASP A 645 23.20 7.32 -34.10
CA ASP A 645 24.44 6.50 -34.13
C ASP A 645 24.94 5.97 -32.77
N THR A 646 24.16 6.04 -31.68
CA THR A 646 24.56 5.36 -30.44
C THR A 646 24.44 3.84 -30.60
N ALA A 647 25.37 3.09 -30.02
CA ALA A 647 25.34 1.63 -30.10
C ALA A 647 24.04 1.05 -29.51
N PHE A 648 23.52 0.00 -30.14
CA PHE A 648 22.39 -0.76 -29.63
C PHE A 648 22.82 -1.66 -28.45
N ASP A 649 21.85 -2.29 -27.78
CA ASP A 649 22.08 -3.16 -26.63
C ASP A 649 23.03 -4.33 -26.92
N GLN A 650 23.79 -4.72 -25.89
CA GLN A 650 24.57 -5.95 -25.93
C GLN A 650 23.67 -7.13 -25.61
N ILE A 651 23.43 -7.97 -26.61
CA ILE A 651 22.49 -9.09 -26.51
C ILE A 651 23.19 -10.42 -26.82
N GLY A 652 23.02 -11.40 -25.94
CA GLY A 652 23.25 -12.80 -26.30
C GLY A 652 22.09 -13.34 -27.13
N ILE A 653 22.35 -14.35 -27.96
CA ILE A 653 21.36 -14.90 -28.91
C ILE A 653 21.24 -16.40 -28.70
N VAL A 654 19.99 -16.88 -28.53
CA VAL A 654 19.68 -18.32 -28.52
C VAL A 654 18.51 -18.62 -29.45
N ASN A 655 18.76 -19.48 -30.44
CA ASN A 655 17.79 -20.06 -31.37
C ASN A 655 18.22 -21.49 -31.75
N ASP A 656 17.50 -22.15 -32.66
CA ASP A 656 17.78 -23.55 -33.05
C ASP A 656 19.17 -23.78 -33.67
N SER A 657 19.81 -22.72 -34.19
CA SER A 657 21.09 -22.76 -34.90
C SER A 657 22.26 -22.12 -34.14
N VAL A 658 21.98 -21.27 -33.14
CA VAL A 658 22.97 -20.47 -32.40
C VAL A 658 22.62 -20.51 -30.92
N ASN A 659 23.58 -20.83 -30.05
CA ASN A 659 23.40 -20.80 -28.60
C ASN A 659 24.59 -20.08 -27.97
N THR A 660 24.51 -18.75 -27.94
CA THR A 660 25.52 -17.87 -27.35
C THR A 660 24.85 -16.87 -26.40
N PRO A 661 24.45 -17.32 -25.18
CA PRO A 661 24.07 -16.40 -24.11
C PRO A 661 25.22 -15.44 -23.77
N LEU A 662 24.89 -14.21 -23.39
CA LEU A 662 25.83 -13.24 -22.88
C LEU A 662 25.87 -13.34 -21.35
N ASP A 663 27.05 -13.64 -20.80
CA ASP A 663 27.28 -13.61 -19.35
C ASP A 663 27.56 -12.16 -18.91
N PRO A 664 26.79 -11.58 -17.99
CA PRO A 664 27.06 -10.23 -17.45
C PRO A 664 28.28 -10.19 -16.52
N GLN A 665 28.87 -11.34 -16.16
CA GLN A 665 30.02 -11.51 -15.29
C GLN A 665 29.84 -10.78 -13.95
N LEU A 666 28.81 -11.21 -13.22
CA LEU A 666 28.43 -10.67 -11.93
C LEU A 666 29.07 -11.45 -10.78
N SER A 667 29.41 -10.76 -9.70
CA SER A 667 29.64 -11.38 -8.40
C SER A 667 28.31 -11.73 -7.72
N ALA A 668 28.34 -12.63 -6.73
CA ALA A 668 27.15 -12.97 -5.95
C ALA A 668 26.53 -11.76 -5.22
N LEU A 669 25.23 -11.83 -4.93
CA LEU A 669 24.48 -10.77 -4.24
C LEU A 669 25.04 -10.53 -2.82
N ALA A 670 25.71 -9.40 -2.62
CA ALA A 670 26.47 -9.11 -1.40
C ALA A 670 26.36 -7.64 -0.95
N SER A 671 26.82 -7.36 0.27
CA SER A 671 26.91 -6.01 0.83
C SER A 671 28.16 -5.29 0.32
N ASN A 672 28.07 -4.70 -0.88
CA ASN A 672 29.19 -4.06 -1.56
C ASN A 672 29.40 -2.56 -1.19
N GLY A 673 29.14 -2.20 0.07
CA GLY A 673 29.30 -0.84 0.62
C GLY A 673 28.10 0.10 0.52
N GLY A 674 27.00 -0.32 -0.12
CA GLY A 674 25.75 0.44 -0.22
C GLY A 674 24.78 0.24 0.95
N PRO A 675 23.63 0.94 0.96
CA PRO A 675 22.57 0.75 1.95
C PRO A 675 21.83 -0.59 1.78
N THR A 676 21.92 -1.19 0.59
CA THR A 676 21.26 -2.44 0.19
C THR A 676 22.24 -3.34 -0.56
N ARG A 677 21.87 -4.59 -0.85
CA ARG A 677 22.79 -5.57 -1.49
C ARG A 677 22.77 -5.44 -3.01
N THR A 678 23.94 -5.57 -3.62
CA THR A 678 24.11 -5.53 -5.08
C THR A 678 24.89 -6.73 -5.59
N HIS A 679 24.86 -6.93 -6.90
CA HIS A 679 25.88 -7.71 -7.60
C HIS A 679 26.98 -6.77 -8.05
N ALA A 680 28.23 -7.05 -7.69
CA ALA A 680 29.39 -6.29 -8.18
C ALA A 680 29.79 -6.78 -9.57
N LEU A 681 30.18 -5.87 -10.46
CA LEU A 681 30.74 -6.25 -11.76
C LEU A 681 32.14 -6.85 -11.59
N GLN A 682 32.44 -7.93 -12.32
CA GLN A 682 33.80 -8.43 -12.49
C GLN A 682 34.57 -7.57 -13.49
N SER A 683 35.91 -7.58 -13.45
CA SER A 683 36.77 -6.64 -14.18
C SER A 683 36.69 -6.72 -15.71
N ASP A 684 36.21 -7.83 -16.25
CA ASP A 684 36.00 -8.08 -17.68
C ASP A 684 34.53 -7.89 -18.12
N SER A 685 33.64 -7.50 -17.19
CA SER A 685 32.19 -7.49 -17.40
C SER A 685 31.77 -6.65 -18.61
N PRO A 686 30.90 -7.20 -19.48
CA PRO A 686 30.33 -6.45 -20.61
C PRO A 686 29.37 -5.32 -20.15
N ALA A 687 29.17 -5.10 -18.85
CA ALA A 687 28.41 -3.96 -18.34
C ALA A 687 29.25 -2.69 -18.12
N ILE A 688 30.58 -2.80 -18.01
CA ILE A 688 31.47 -1.67 -17.63
C ILE A 688 31.58 -0.66 -18.77
N ASP A 689 31.28 0.61 -18.54
CA ASP A 689 31.31 1.71 -19.52
C ASP A 689 30.47 1.45 -20.79
N LYS A 690 29.22 0.97 -20.65
CA LYS A 690 28.34 0.62 -21.79
C LYS A 690 26.93 1.24 -21.75
N GLY A 691 26.56 1.89 -20.65
CA GLY A 691 25.35 2.68 -20.57
C GLY A 691 25.45 3.94 -21.43
N THR A 692 24.39 4.22 -22.19
CA THR A 692 24.31 5.44 -23.00
C THR A 692 24.18 6.67 -22.10
N GLY A 693 25.27 7.44 -22.02
CA GLY A 693 25.27 8.73 -21.31
C GLY A 693 24.24 9.69 -21.90
N ASN A 694 23.58 10.46 -21.01
CA ASN A 694 22.58 11.52 -21.26
C ASN A 694 22.08 11.62 -22.72
N SER A 695 21.23 10.68 -23.12
CA SER A 695 20.81 10.50 -24.50
C SER A 695 19.65 11.45 -24.84
N SER A 696 20.02 12.67 -25.23
CA SER A 696 19.10 13.70 -25.75
C SER A 696 18.21 13.23 -26.92
N ALA A 697 18.58 12.13 -27.58
CA ALA A 697 17.79 11.43 -28.60
C ALA A 697 16.49 10.78 -28.06
N THR A 698 16.33 10.60 -26.74
CA THR A 698 15.19 9.88 -26.14
C THR A 698 14.06 10.79 -25.65
N GLY A 699 14.34 12.08 -25.44
CA GLY A 699 13.40 13.02 -24.82
C GLY A 699 12.99 12.71 -23.37
N ASN A 700 13.55 11.66 -22.74
CA ASN A 700 13.13 11.18 -21.43
C ASN A 700 14.31 11.13 -20.44
N SER A 701 14.30 12.01 -19.45
CA SER A 701 15.38 12.13 -18.47
C SER A 701 15.51 10.95 -17.50
N PHE A 702 14.54 10.04 -17.43
CA PHE A 702 14.62 8.84 -16.57
C PHE A 702 15.77 7.90 -16.94
N PHE A 703 16.12 7.83 -18.23
CA PHE A 703 17.23 7.00 -18.73
C PHE A 703 18.55 7.76 -18.82
N ASN A 704 18.58 9.05 -18.46
CA ASN A 704 19.83 9.79 -18.37
C ASN A 704 20.67 9.27 -17.20
N CYS A 705 21.97 9.17 -17.43
CA CYS A 705 22.91 8.70 -16.43
C CYS A 705 22.74 9.41 -15.08
N SER A 706 22.36 8.62 -14.06
CA SER A 706 22.26 9.12 -12.69
C SER A 706 23.64 9.44 -12.12
N ASN A 707 23.71 10.46 -11.26
CA ASN A 707 24.99 10.89 -10.66
C ASN A 707 25.55 9.93 -9.58
N ARG A 708 24.75 8.92 -9.19
CA ARG A 708 25.09 7.96 -8.16
C ARG A 708 24.37 6.62 -8.34
N ASP A 709 25.10 5.52 -8.19
CA ASP A 709 24.57 4.15 -8.25
C ASP A 709 23.70 3.75 -7.04
N GLN A 710 23.31 2.46 -6.93
CA GLN A 710 22.55 1.92 -5.79
C GLN A 710 23.21 2.16 -4.43
N ARG A 711 24.56 2.18 -4.41
CA ARG A 711 25.36 2.33 -3.19
C ARG A 711 25.53 3.78 -2.78
N ASP A 712 24.94 4.70 -3.53
CA ASP A 712 25.23 6.14 -3.49
C ASP A 712 26.67 6.50 -3.90
N PHE A 713 27.42 5.58 -4.53
CA PHE A 713 28.77 5.87 -5.04
C PHE A 713 28.69 6.65 -6.36
N VAL A 714 29.75 7.38 -6.72
CA VAL A 714 29.75 8.31 -7.87
C VAL A 714 29.53 7.56 -9.19
N ARG A 715 28.78 8.17 -10.10
CA ARG A 715 28.51 7.69 -11.47
C ARG A 715 28.38 8.92 -12.40
N PRO A 716 28.85 8.91 -13.66
CA PRO A 716 29.70 7.90 -14.28
C PRO A 716 31.12 7.83 -13.70
N VAL A 717 31.79 6.70 -13.87
CA VAL A 717 33.24 6.52 -13.67
C VAL A 717 33.80 5.71 -14.83
N ASN A 718 34.97 6.12 -15.36
CA ASN A 718 35.70 5.35 -16.37
C ASN A 718 36.29 4.09 -15.70
N GLY A 719 35.55 2.99 -15.77
CA GLY A 719 35.85 1.73 -15.12
C GLY A 719 36.79 0.83 -15.92
N ASP A 720 36.72 0.84 -17.26
CA ASP A 720 37.63 0.08 -18.12
C ASP A 720 38.94 0.83 -18.46
N GLY A 721 38.99 2.14 -18.19
CA GLY A 721 40.15 3.00 -18.43
C GLY A 721 40.28 3.46 -19.90
N VAL A 722 39.29 3.18 -20.76
CA VAL A 722 39.33 3.41 -22.20
C VAL A 722 38.31 4.48 -22.61
N GLY A 723 38.83 5.64 -23.01
CA GLY A 723 38.00 6.77 -23.43
C GLY A 723 37.67 7.70 -22.28
N GLY A 724 36.40 8.08 -22.12
CA GLY A 724 35.92 8.97 -21.06
C GLY A 724 34.76 8.32 -20.32
N ALA A 725 34.57 8.71 -19.05
CA ALA A 725 33.63 8.07 -18.12
C ALA A 725 32.22 7.89 -18.73
N GLN A 726 31.83 6.64 -18.90
CA GLN A 726 30.45 6.25 -19.19
C GLN A 726 29.85 5.60 -17.94
N CYS A 727 28.59 5.20 -18.04
CA CYS A 727 27.85 4.68 -16.91
C CYS A 727 27.72 3.19 -17.11
N ASP A 728 27.89 2.39 -16.06
CA ASP A 728 27.74 0.96 -16.21
C ASP A 728 26.29 0.54 -16.40
N ALA A 729 26.07 -0.51 -17.18
CA ALA A 729 24.76 -1.14 -17.23
C ALA A 729 24.43 -1.76 -15.86
N GLY A 730 23.22 -1.51 -15.36
CA GLY A 730 22.75 -2.06 -14.10
C GLY A 730 23.09 -1.21 -12.87
N ALA A 731 22.88 -1.79 -11.68
CA ALA A 731 22.75 -1.03 -10.43
C ALA A 731 24.06 -0.73 -9.70
N PHE A 732 25.19 -1.14 -10.27
CA PHE A 732 26.52 -1.01 -9.70
C PHE A 732 27.42 -0.27 -10.68
N GLU A 733 28.23 0.65 -10.18
CA GLU A 733 29.28 1.33 -10.95
C GLU A 733 30.68 0.80 -10.56
N PHE A 734 31.39 0.19 -11.49
CA PHE A 734 32.78 -0.21 -11.37
C PHE A 734 33.68 1.03 -11.22
N GLY A 735 34.81 0.90 -10.54
CA GLY A 735 35.67 2.05 -10.19
C GLY A 735 35.09 3.07 -9.20
N ALA A 736 33.78 3.12 -8.93
CA ALA A 736 33.16 4.18 -8.11
C ALA A 736 33.55 4.26 -6.62
N ILE A 737 34.42 3.37 -6.13
CA ILE A 737 34.85 3.24 -4.73
C ILE A 737 35.86 4.34 -4.32
N LEU A 738 36.41 5.05 -5.30
CA LEU A 738 37.73 5.68 -5.19
C LEU A 738 37.78 7.02 -4.41
N GLY A 739 36.64 7.69 -4.20
CA GLY A 739 36.58 9.04 -3.60
C GLY A 739 36.23 9.14 -2.10
N LEU A 740 35.94 8.03 -1.39
CA LEU A 740 35.51 8.08 0.02
C LEU A 740 36.34 7.19 0.96
N VAL A 741 36.81 6.03 0.49
CA VAL A 741 37.52 5.06 1.33
C VAL A 741 38.91 5.55 1.76
N ILE A 742 39.54 6.40 0.94
CA ILE A 742 40.87 6.93 1.24
C ILE A 742 40.76 8.02 2.31
N SER A 743 39.95 9.06 2.10
CA SER A 743 39.65 10.10 3.09
C SER A 743 39.40 9.59 4.52
N ASP A 744 38.44 8.69 4.76
CA ASP A 744 38.09 8.26 6.13
C ASP A 744 39.18 7.42 6.81
N ILE A 745 39.77 6.45 6.10
CA ILE A 745 40.84 5.60 6.65
C ILE A 745 42.10 6.44 6.90
N VAL A 746 42.43 7.37 5.99
CA VAL A 746 43.62 8.23 6.08
C VAL A 746 43.47 9.30 7.15
N LEU A 747 42.32 9.98 7.28
CA LEU A 747 42.10 10.95 8.36
C LEU A 747 42.21 10.28 9.74
N GLN A 748 41.57 9.12 9.96
CA GLN A 748 41.64 8.42 11.25
C GLN A 748 43.06 7.93 11.56
N LEU A 749 43.79 7.39 10.57
CA LEU A 749 45.20 7.00 10.73
C LEU A 749 46.09 8.21 11.08
N LEU A 750 46.00 9.31 10.32
CA LEU A 750 46.84 10.49 10.54
C LEU A 750 46.56 11.16 11.89
N GLN A 751 45.30 11.23 12.32
CA GLN A 751 44.94 11.74 13.65
C GLN A 751 45.52 10.88 14.78
N THR A 752 45.52 9.54 14.64
CA THR A 752 46.11 8.63 15.65
C THR A 752 47.64 8.58 15.63
N LEU A 753 48.29 8.91 14.51
CA LEU A 753 49.74 8.78 14.34
C LEU A 753 50.54 10.09 14.51
N ARG A 754 49.89 11.26 14.44
CA ARG A 754 50.50 12.59 14.69
C ARG A 754 51.45 12.65 15.91
N PRO A 755 51.15 12.02 17.08
CA PRO A 755 52.05 12.08 18.25
C PRO A 755 53.32 11.22 18.13
N PHE A 756 53.39 10.30 17.16
CA PHE A 756 54.39 9.22 17.12
C PHE A 756 55.32 9.27 15.89
N LEU A 757 55.14 10.25 15.00
CA LEU A 757 55.90 10.40 13.76
C LEU A 757 56.72 11.70 13.75
N PRO A 758 57.98 11.69 13.27
CA PRO A 758 58.69 12.92 12.93
C PRO A 758 57.93 13.69 11.84
N PRO A 759 57.79 15.03 11.91
CA PRO A 759 56.97 15.81 10.97
C PRO A 759 57.26 15.51 9.49
N ARG A 760 58.55 15.48 9.09
CA ARG A 760 58.95 15.16 7.71
C ARG A 760 58.52 13.78 7.21
N LEU A 761 58.33 12.81 8.09
CA LEU A 761 57.83 11.48 7.73
C LEU A 761 56.30 11.48 7.63
N LEU A 762 55.62 12.25 8.49
CA LEU A 762 54.18 12.47 8.42
C LEU A 762 53.82 13.16 7.09
N ASP A 763 54.47 14.27 6.75
CA ASP A 763 54.22 15.03 5.51
C ASP A 763 54.47 14.17 4.25
N ALA A 764 55.51 13.34 4.26
CA ALA A 764 55.84 12.43 3.15
C ALA A 764 54.83 11.27 3.00
N LEU A 765 54.20 10.82 4.09
CA LEU A 765 53.14 9.83 4.06
C LEU A 765 51.81 10.45 3.59
N ILE A 766 51.50 11.68 4.04
CA ILE A 766 50.34 12.46 3.58
C ILE A 766 50.40 12.66 2.07
N GLY A 767 51.48 13.26 1.55
CA GLY A 767 51.60 13.53 0.12
C GLY A 767 51.57 12.27 -0.74
N ARG A 768 52.00 11.11 -0.23
CA ARG A 768 51.85 9.83 -0.94
C ARG A 768 50.40 9.33 -0.95
N LEU A 769 49.67 9.49 0.15
CA LEU A 769 48.26 9.13 0.24
C LEU A 769 47.40 10.04 -0.65
N GLU A 770 47.67 11.34 -0.68
CA GLU A 770 47.03 12.30 -1.61
C GLU A 770 47.29 11.93 -3.09
N ASN A 771 48.49 11.45 -3.43
CA ASN A 771 48.79 10.98 -4.79
C ASN A 771 48.10 9.64 -5.13
N ILE A 772 47.92 8.74 -4.14
CA ILE A 772 47.11 7.52 -4.29
C ILE A 772 45.64 7.89 -4.44
N GLU A 773 45.15 8.88 -3.69
CA GLU A 773 43.79 9.40 -3.74
C GLU A 773 43.45 10.11 -5.05
N SER A 774 44.38 10.90 -5.61
CA SER A 774 44.26 11.44 -6.97
C SER A 774 44.23 10.32 -7.99
N ALA A 775 45.23 9.42 -8.00
CA ALA A 775 45.27 8.31 -8.96
C ALA A 775 44.01 7.42 -8.89
N ALA A 776 43.49 7.19 -7.69
CA ALA A 776 42.21 6.53 -7.46
C ALA A 776 41.05 7.36 -8.05
N THR A 777 40.90 8.63 -7.65
CA THR A 777 39.80 9.50 -8.10
C THR A 777 39.80 9.70 -9.63
N ASP A 778 40.97 9.68 -10.25
CA ASP A 778 41.20 9.79 -11.69
C ASP A 778 40.99 8.46 -12.46
N GLY A 779 40.66 7.36 -11.77
CA GLY A 779 40.43 6.04 -12.36
C GLY A 779 41.69 5.23 -12.70
N ASP A 780 42.89 5.74 -12.41
CA ASP A 780 44.18 5.05 -12.65
C ASP A 780 44.46 3.99 -11.58
N HIS A 781 43.69 2.91 -11.68
CA HIS A 781 43.70 1.77 -10.76
C HIS A 781 45.09 1.11 -10.64
N THR A 782 45.84 1.04 -11.76
CA THR A 782 47.20 0.48 -11.79
C THR A 782 48.15 1.33 -10.94
N LYS A 783 48.10 2.66 -11.08
CA LYS A 783 48.92 3.60 -10.31
C LYS A 783 48.50 3.67 -8.84
N ALA A 784 47.20 3.57 -8.54
CA ALA A 784 46.69 3.47 -7.17
C ALA A 784 47.21 2.21 -6.47
N CYS A 785 47.11 1.04 -7.11
CA CYS A 785 47.64 -0.22 -6.58
C CYS A 785 49.17 -0.21 -6.41
N ALA A 786 49.92 0.32 -7.39
CA ALA A 786 51.37 0.49 -7.28
C ALA A 786 51.76 1.45 -6.14
N GLY A 787 50.99 2.52 -5.94
CA GLY A 787 51.17 3.45 -4.83
C GLY A 787 50.91 2.79 -3.46
N LEU A 788 49.86 1.98 -3.33
CA LEU A 788 49.58 1.22 -2.10
C LEU A 788 50.63 0.14 -1.81
N GLN A 789 51.15 -0.54 -2.83
CA GLN A 789 52.29 -1.46 -2.68
C GLN A 789 53.52 -0.70 -2.16
N SER A 790 53.85 0.44 -2.78
CA SER A 790 54.96 1.30 -2.33
C SER A 790 54.79 1.81 -0.89
N LEU A 791 53.56 2.16 -0.49
CA LEU A 791 53.23 2.57 0.87
C LEU A 791 53.38 1.41 1.87
N ASN A 792 52.86 0.22 1.54
CA ASN A 792 52.99 -1.00 2.35
C ASN A 792 54.47 -1.36 2.61
N ASP A 793 55.32 -1.25 1.59
CA ASP A 793 56.74 -1.58 1.71
C ASP A 793 57.52 -0.54 2.52
N GLU A 794 57.21 0.75 2.36
CA GLU A 794 57.80 1.81 3.19
C GLU A 794 57.38 1.68 4.66
N LEU A 795 56.10 1.37 4.93
CA LEU A 795 55.61 1.11 6.29
C LEU A 795 56.35 -0.08 6.93
N ARG A 796 56.53 -1.19 6.20
CA ARG A 796 57.35 -2.32 6.65
C ARG A 796 58.80 -1.93 6.96
N ASN A 797 59.40 -1.03 6.16
CA ASN A 797 60.76 -0.53 6.39
C ASN A 797 60.92 0.39 7.63
N GLN A 798 59.84 1.04 8.08
CA GLN A 798 59.82 1.89 9.28
C GLN A 798 59.44 1.14 10.58
N ALA A 799 58.95 -0.10 10.46
CA ALA A 799 58.54 -0.95 11.57
C ALA A 799 59.67 -1.17 12.59
N GLY A 800 59.40 -0.95 13.88
CA GLY A 800 60.38 -1.15 14.96
C GLY A 800 61.54 -0.13 15.01
N ARG A 801 61.68 0.74 14.00
CA ARG A 801 62.68 1.83 13.98
C ARG A 801 62.13 3.16 14.50
N LYS A 802 60.93 3.54 14.04
CA LYS A 802 60.29 4.82 14.37
C LYS A 802 58.82 4.71 14.76
N ILE A 803 58.17 3.58 14.47
CA ILE A 803 56.74 3.34 14.73
C ILE A 803 56.58 2.09 15.60
N PRO A 804 55.82 2.15 16.72
CA PRO A 804 55.54 0.98 17.55
C PRO A 804 54.84 -0.15 16.78
N VAL A 805 55.29 -1.39 16.96
CA VAL A 805 54.84 -2.58 16.20
C VAL A 805 53.31 -2.72 16.18
N LYS A 806 52.64 -2.58 17.33
CA LYS A 806 51.18 -2.71 17.44
C LYS A 806 50.38 -1.65 16.66
N GLN A 807 50.96 -0.47 16.41
CA GLN A 807 50.34 0.55 15.54
C GLN A 807 50.67 0.28 14.06
N MET A 808 51.88 -0.23 13.78
CA MET A 808 52.27 -0.67 12.44
C MET A 808 51.40 -1.82 11.91
N GLU A 809 51.03 -2.78 12.75
CA GLU A 809 50.12 -3.88 12.37
C GLU A 809 48.72 -3.37 11.97
N LYS A 810 48.20 -2.35 12.67
CA LYS A 810 46.94 -1.68 12.29
C LYS A 810 47.06 -0.94 10.95
N LEU A 811 48.15 -0.20 10.76
CA LEU A 811 48.49 0.49 9.51
C LEU A 811 48.51 -0.47 8.32
N LEU A 812 49.28 -1.56 8.43
CA LEU A 812 49.41 -2.58 7.39
C LEU A 812 48.09 -3.32 7.15
N SER A 813 47.29 -3.58 8.20
CA SER A 813 45.95 -4.14 8.05
C SER A 813 45.00 -3.19 7.31
N GLY A 814 45.08 -1.88 7.57
CA GLY A 814 44.35 -0.85 6.83
C GLY A 814 44.73 -0.86 5.35
N VAL A 815 46.01 -0.69 5.03
CA VAL A 815 46.52 -0.70 3.65
C VAL A 815 46.15 -2.00 2.92
N GLN A 816 46.24 -3.16 3.58
CA GLN A 816 45.86 -4.44 2.98
C GLN A 816 44.35 -4.55 2.72
N LYS A 817 43.49 -4.02 3.61
CA LYS A 817 42.05 -3.92 3.35
C LYS A 817 41.76 -3.00 2.16
N THR A 818 42.41 -1.85 2.08
CA THR A 818 42.28 -0.92 0.94
C THR A 818 42.73 -1.59 -0.36
N ARG A 819 43.83 -2.36 -0.35
CA ARG A 819 44.25 -3.17 -1.51
C ARG A 819 43.23 -4.24 -1.93
N VAL A 820 42.59 -4.91 -0.97
CA VAL A 820 41.54 -5.90 -1.27
C VAL A 820 40.28 -5.22 -1.83
N MET A 821 39.91 -4.03 -1.32
CA MET A 821 38.82 -3.21 -1.87
C MET A 821 39.11 -2.71 -3.29
N LEU A 822 40.38 -2.47 -3.60
CA LEU A 822 40.91 -2.13 -4.92
C LEU A 822 41.32 -3.36 -5.76
N ALA A 823 40.94 -4.59 -5.38
CA ALA A 823 41.31 -5.82 -6.10
C ALA A 823 42.81 -5.89 -6.53
N CYS A 824 43.73 -5.26 -5.78
CA CYS A 824 45.13 -5.14 -6.15
C CYS A 824 45.85 -6.48 -5.97
N VAL A 825 46.01 -7.21 -7.07
CA VAL A 825 46.76 -8.48 -7.17
C VAL A 825 48.17 -8.37 -6.55
#